data_AF-A0AAE2EI79-F1
#
_entry.id   AF-A0AAE2EI79-F1
#
_cell.length_a   1.000
_cell.length_b   1.000
_cell.length_c   1.000
_cell.angle_alpha   90.00
_cell.angle_beta   90.00
_cell.angle_gamma   90.00
#
_symmetry.space_group_name_H-M   'P 1'
#
loop_
_entity.id
_entity.type
_entity.pdbx_description
1 polymer ?
#
loop_
_entity_poly.entity_id
_entity_poly.type
_entity_poly.pdbx_seq_one_letter_code
_entity_poly.pdbx_strand_id
1 'polypeptide(L)'
;MIKHQIKIIVVIKIITLDNKQKNELIQKFNNEVRNVYNGTVRPFIISRTAFLSKDSDDKNFFSRESLYKLDNEKSLKRNSDGYYSFYENLVQERKNEFEKTLRTVLDVNSAVNKFKEKILSLGVDKYRTILGGFNNNKWIKGIKFRLTDSKIKFFEEKDSFDSTIQVGLDFQYQYKDSADQIKIETISDDFVINISSEEAVIKLVNDIKKSWVDLLLLDSNNLLKVDFERLKKFLGENQVLTAQDLLTTATNNYKSVISKYNESLAEDVKEEISRHFIKNSENKVVKNLLLSFKDQNQKTDVEKNNTELNIGSLERSYYNAKGKKTGTLEKGSYDLLHLYFGEVKNGQEINLLNTKTGDEKLAKDLINPWVEKMANYKTKFKQTLANIASGFVDEDKLDEFNNKLEKDNVLKNLFKSSTSIESFDLKGLQLKLENGYVHDLGNISFSYFVELDKKDKELNFENLENLTSEGYKKSAVFDAYYKGIEVMLDQFHKFYGIQKAYPDYESSEPSYPLKRLLFNMTGKPSSLKDSENSDFNIWDEWEKYLSQTENNRVDDWTSFYSLDFNADVKKVKEEYLISNMLGIKNFKVFQDQEQQHRYEQEIYYKNESYQRDYEQSKLHVTFPKGIVTEGRRNTHLEFGLLTDLLNFKLKVAEGFTYYTLGAVTIIGKLDDQNGNQDSTKPDGEKDKTKPDGSTEPKQPENQK
;
A
#
# COMPACT_ATOMS: atom_id res chain seq x y z
N MET A 1 10.90 8.55 -91.32
CA MET A 1 11.15 7.72 -90.12
C MET A 1 9.87 7.63 -89.32
N ILE A 2 9.48 6.40 -89.02
CA ILE A 2 8.25 5.95 -88.34
C ILE A 2 8.39 6.10 -86.81
N LYS A 3 7.29 6.42 -86.11
CA LYS A 3 6.85 5.86 -84.80
C LYS A 3 5.55 6.56 -84.36
N HIS A 4 4.37 6.02 -84.71
CA HIS A 4 3.52 5.11 -83.91
C HIS A 4 3.19 5.60 -82.49
N GLN A 5 2.04 6.28 -82.36
CA GLN A 5 1.28 6.39 -81.11
C GLN A 5 0.31 5.21 -81.01
N ILE A 6 0.49 4.39 -79.96
CA ILE A 6 -0.45 3.34 -79.58
C ILE A 6 -1.54 3.98 -78.73
N LYS A 7 -2.78 4.05 -79.24
CA LYS A 7 -3.98 4.29 -78.44
C LYS A 7 -4.46 2.95 -77.88
N ILE A 8 -4.31 2.76 -76.57
CA ILE A 8 -4.96 1.68 -75.84
C ILE A 8 -6.43 2.09 -75.64
N ILE A 9 -7.34 1.41 -76.35
CA ILE A 9 -8.78 1.45 -76.09
C ILE A 9 -9.04 0.42 -74.98
N VAL A 10 -9.34 0.87 -73.77
CA VAL A 10 -9.89 0.01 -72.72
C VAL A 10 -11.38 -0.14 -72.98
N VAL A 11 -11.77 -1.29 -73.54
CA VAL A 11 -13.17 -1.71 -73.62
C VAL A 11 -13.61 -2.17 -72.23
N ILE A 12 -14.36 -1.33 -71.52
CA ILE A 12 -15.07 -1.75 -70.31
C ILE A 12 -16.24 -2.64 -70.76
N LYS A 13 -16.04 -3.96 -70.65
CA LYS A 13 -17.10 -4.95 -70.84
C LYS A 13 -18.07 -4.80 -69.66
N ILE A 14 -19.24 -4.19 -69.89
CA ILE A 14 -20.35 -4.23 -68.95
C ILE A 14 -20.81 -5.69 -68.89
N ILE A 15 -20.47 -6.39 -67.80
CA ILE A 15 -21.00 -7.73 -67.54
C ILE A 15 -22.46 -7.54 -67.14
N THR A 16 -23.38 -7.82 -68.06
CA THR A 16 -24.80 -7.92 -67.77
C THR A 16 -25.00 -9.21 -66.96
N LEU A 17 -25.12 -9.08 -65.63
CA LEU A 17 -25.49 -10.19 -64.76
C LEU A 17 -26.88 -10.70 -65.16
N ASP A 18 -27.06 -12.01 -65.24
CA ASP A 18 -28.40 -12.59 -65.38
C ASP A 18 -29.24 -12.36 -64.11
N ASN A 19 -30.56 -12.57 -64.20
CA ASN A 19 -31.47 -12.33 -63.08
C ASN A 19 -31.15 -13.19 -61.84
N LYS A 20 -30.61 -14.40 -62.02
CA LYS A 20 -30.25 -15.29 -60.92
C LYS A 20 -29.02 -14.76 -60.17
N GLN A 21 -28.00 -14.34 -60.90
CA GLN A 21 -26.79 -13.74 -60.35
C GLN A 21 -27.08 -12.39 -59.67
N LYS A 22 -27.96 -11.56 -60.23
CA LYS A 22 -28.44 -10.33 -59.56
C LYS A 22 -29.16 -10.66 -58.25
N ASN A 23 -30.02 -11.68 -58.23
CA ASN A 23 -30.74 -12.09 -57.02
C ASN A 23 -29.80 -12.62 -55.92
N GLU A 24 -28.78 -13.41 -56.27
CA GLU A 24 -27.74 -13.85 -55.33
C GLU A 24 -26.94 -12.67 -54.75
N LEU A 25 -26.63 -11.66 -55.59
CA LEU A 25 -25.95 -10.45 -55.16
C LEU A 25 -26.81 -9.61 -54.19
N ILE A 26 -28.12 -9.50 -54.46
CA ILE A 26 -29.10 -8.83 -53.58
C ILE A 26 -29.18 -9.53 -52.22
N GLN A 27 -29.23 -10.87 -52.19
CA GLN A 27 -29.25 -11.61 -50.93
C GLN A 27 -27.98 -11.35 -50.10
N LYS A 28 -26.81 -11.39 -50.74
CA LYS A 28 -25.53 -11.07 -50.07
C LYS A 28 -25.53 -9.63 -49.54
N PHE A 29 -26.02 -8.68 -50.32
CA PHE A 29 -26.14 -7.28 -49.92
C PHE A 29 -27.06 -7.10 -48.72
N ASN A 30 -28.27 -7.65 -48.76
CA ASN A 30 -29.24 -7.56 -47.67
C ASN A 30 -28.71 -8.19 -46.38
N ASN A 31 -28.00 -9.31 -46.48
CA ASN A 31 -27.36 -9.94 -45.33
C ASN A 31 -26.24 -9.06 -44.75
N GLU A 32 -25.39 -8.48 -45.59
CA GLU A 32 -24.31 -7.59 -45.13
C GLU A 32 -24.87 -6.31 -44.48
N VAL A 33 -25.88 -5.69 -45.08
CA VAL A 33 -26.60 -4.53 -44.51
C VAL A 33 -27.21 -4.89 -43.15
N ARG A 34 -27.90 -6.02 -43.04
CA ARG A 34 -28.48 -6.49 -41.76
C ARG A 34 -27.40 -6.74 -40.71
N ASN A 35 -26.29 -7.37 -41.08
CA ASN A 35 -25.18 -7.64 -40.16
C ASN A 35 -24.54 -6.34 -39.65
N VAL A 36 -24.29 -5.38 -40.54
CA VAL A 36 -23.75 -4.08 -40.14
C VAL A 36 -24.73 -3.33 -39.25
N TYR A 37 -26.02 -3.31 -39.60
CA TYR A 37 -27.06 -2.68 -38.78
C TYR A 37 -27.11 -3.30 -37.37
N ASN A 38 -27.17 -4.62 -37.27
CA ASN A 38 -27.20 -5.35 -35.99
C ASN A 38 -25.92 -5.20 -35.16
N GLY A 39 -24.77 -4.99 -35.82
CA GLY A 39 -23.48 -4.78 -35.14
C GLY A 39 -23.15 -3.32 -34.83
N THR A 40 -23.91 -2.34 -35.33
CA THR A 40 -23.58 -0.91 -35.17
C THR A 40 -24.76 -0.07 -34.71
N VAL A 41 -25.81 0.05 -35.53
CA VAL A 41 -26.96 0.92 -35.26
C VAL A 41 -27.75 0.43 -34.08
N ARG A 42 -28.17 -0.84 -34.09
CA ARG A 42 -29.06 -1.40 -33.06
C ARG A 42 -28.42 -1.30 -31.66
N PRO A 43 -27.16 -1.73 -31.42
CA PRO A 43 -26.51 -1.55 -30.12
C PRO A 43 -26.34 -0.09 -29.72
N PHE A 44 -26.01 0.80 -30.67
CA PHE A 44 -25.83 2.24 -30.40
C PHE A 44 -27.12 2.94 -29.95
N ILE A 45 -28.25 2.57 -30.56
CA ILE A 45 -29.57 3.08 -30.16
C ILE A 45 -29.96 2.51 -28.80
N ILE A 46 -29.82 1.19 -28.59
CA ILE A 46 -30.17 0.51 -27.33
C ILE A 46 -29.43 1.14 -26.16
N SER A 47 -28.14 1.45 -26.30
CA SER A 47 -27.36 2.01 -25.20
C SER A 47 -27.86 3.38 -24.73
N ARG A 48 -28.66 4.09 -25.54
CA ARG A 48 -29.19 5.45 -25.28
C ARG A 48 -30.64 5.49 -24.81
N THR A 49 -31.28 4.33 -24.59
CA THR A 49 -32.71 4.29 -24.25
C THR A 49 -33.03 4.54 -22.77
N ALA A 50 -32.01 4.68 -21.91
CA ALA A 50 -32.20 5.13 -20.53
C ALA A 50 -32.03 6.65 -20.46
N PHE A 51 -32.99 7.36 -19.87
CA PHE A 51 -33.01 8.82 -19.78
C PHE A 51 -33.34 9.31 -18.37
N LEU A 52 -32.66 10.36 -17.93
CA LEU A 52 -32.96 11.06 -16.68
C LEU A 52 -33.62 12.39 -17.01
N SER A 53 -34.84 12.56 -16.53
CA SER A 53 -35.58 13.82 -16.64
C SER A 53 -35.18 14.75 -15.51
N LYS A 54 -34.81 15.98 -15.85
CA LYS A 54 -34.60 17.07 -14.90
C LYS A 54 -35.88 17.88 -14.77
N ASP A 55 -36.21 18.30 -13.55
CA ASP A 55 -37.47 19.00 -13.25
C ASP A 55 -37.59 20.39 -13.93
N SER A 56 -36.48 20.96 -14.43
CA SER A 56 -36.46 22.28 -15.08
C SER A 56 -36.68 22.26 -16.60
N ASP A 57 -36.82 21.09 -17.23
CA ASP A 57 -36.89 20.94 -18.69
C ASP A 57 -38.34 21.04 -19.23
N ASP A 58 -39.00 22.18 -19.00
CA ASP A 58 -40.39 22.46 -19.43
C ASP A 58 -40.64 22.41 -20.96
N LYS A 59 -39.61 22.11 -21.77
CA LYS A 59 -39.68 22.05 -23.25
C LYS A 59 -39.31 20.69 -23.86
N ASN A 60 -39.22 19.65 -23.04
CA ASN A 60 -38.90 18.29 -23.49
C ASN A 60 -40.11 17.37 -23.30
N PHE A 61 -40.43 16.56 -24.32
CA PHE A 61 -41.53 15.59 -24.24
C PHE A 61 -41.35 14.59 -23.08
N PHE A 62 -40.10 14.29 -22.69
CA PHE A 62 -39.75 13.37 -21.60
C PHE A 62 -39.73 14.03 -20.21
N SER A 63 -40.19 15.27 -20.07
CA SER A 63 -40.32 15.93 -18.77
C SER A 63 -41.44 15.34 -17.93
N ARG A 64 -41.30 15.42 -16.60
CA ARG A 64 -42.33 14.97 -15.64
C ARG A 64 -43.70 15.53 -15.98
N GLU A 65 -43.80 16.85 -16.14
CA GLU A 65 -45.08 17.54 -16.38
C GLU A 65 -45.71 17.10 -17.71
N SER A 66 -44.89 16.93 -18.76
CA SER A 66 -45.37 16.47 -20.07
C SER A 66 -45.96 15.05 -20.00
N LEU A 67 -45.25 14.13 -19.35
CA LEU A 67 -45.65 12.74 -19.18
C LEU A 67 -46.86 12.61 -18.25
N TYR A 68 -46.91 13.38 -17.16
CA TYR A 68 -48.04 13.43 -16.24
C TYR A 68 -49.32 13.92 -16.90
N LYS A 69 -49.24 15.02 -17.68
CA LYS A 69 -50.38 15.52 -18.47
C LYS A 69 -50.91 14.43 -19.39
N LEU A 70 -50.01 13.70 -20.03
CA LEU A 70 -50.33 12.64 -20.98
C LEU A 70 -50.91 11.38 -20.31
N ASP A 71 -50.59 11.09 -19.05
CA ASP A 71 -51.19 9.99 -18.27
C ASP A 71 -52.60 10.31 -17.74
N ASN A 72 -52.90 11.60 -17.54
CA ASN A 72 -54.17 12.09 -16.99
C ASN A 72 -55.20 12.52 -18.06
N GLU A 73 -54.90 12.37 -19.35
CA GLU A 73 -55.87 12.65 -20.42
C GLU A 73 -57.03 11.64 -20.39
N LYS A 74 -58.28 12.15 -20.43
CA LYS A 74 -59.54 11.45 -20.05
C LYS A 74 -60.00 10.28 -20.95
N SER A 75 -59.14 9.61 -21.71
CA SER A 75 -59.58 8.61 -22.72
C SER A 75 -58.69 7.37 -22.88
N LEU A 76 -57.84 7.07 -21.91
CA LEU A 76 -56.76 6.07 -22.08
C LEU A 76 -57.16 4.69 -21.54
N LYS A 77 -57.37 3.71 -22.43
CA LYS A 77 -57.55 2.30 -22.05
C LYS A 77 -56.19 1.65 -21.81
N ARG A 78 -55.86 1.37 -20.55
CA ARG A 78 -54.65 0.62 -20.17
C ARG A 78 -54.84 -0.88 -20.44
N ASN A 79 -53.79 -1.55 -20.90
CA ASN A 79 -53.74 -3.02 -20.99
C ASN A 79 -53.40 -3.64 -19.62
N SER A 80 -53.36 -4.98 -19.55
CA SER A 80 -53.02 -5.73 -18.33
C SER A 80 -51.65 -5.39 -17.75
N ASP A 81 -50.72 -4.93 -18.59
CA ASP A 81 -49.35 -4.60 -18.19
C ASP A 81 -49.19 -3.12 -17.78
N GLY A 82 -50.28 -2.35 -17.84
CA GLY A 82 -50.36 -0.94 -17.49
C GLY A 82 -49.96 0.04 -18.60
N TYR A 83 -49.72 -0.45 -19.82
CA TYR A 83 -49.43 0.38 -20.99
C TYR A 83 -50.71 0.88 -21.67
N TYR A 84 -50.63 2.04 -22.30
CA TYR A 84 -51.67 2.54 -23.20
C TYR A 84 -51.05 3.20 -24.45
N SER A 85 -51.78 3.17 -25.55
CA SER A 85 -51.40 3.86 -26.80
C SER A 85 -51.71 5.35 -26.68
N PHE A 86 -50.76 6.22 -27.07
CA PHE A 86 -50.90 7.67 -26.86
C PHE A 86 -50.69 8.52 -28.11
N TYR A 87 -49.83 8.08 -29.05
CA TYR A 87 -49.33 8.96 -30.11
C TYR A 87 -50.44 9.56 -30.99
N GLU A 88 -51.45 8.76 -31.37
CA GLU A 88 -52.54 9.23 -32.23
C GLU A 88 -53.38 10.35 -31.60
N ASN A 89 -53.48 10.36 -30.27
CA ASN A 89 -54.25 11.35 -29.52
C ASN A 89 -53.51 12.69 -29.35
N LEU A 90 -52.21 12.74 -29.68
CA LEU A 90 -51.41 13.97 -29.57
C LEU A 90 -51.75 14.97 -30.68
N VAL A 91 -51.81 16.25 -30.32
CA VAL A 91 -51.81 17.34 -31.30
C VAL A 91 -50.49 17.40 -32.08
N GLN A 92 -50.52 17.98 -33.29
CA GLN A 92 -49.37 17.97 -34.20
C GLN A 92 -48.09 18.57 -33.59
N GLU A 93 -48.21 19.60 -32.76
CA GLU A 93 -47.08 20.20 -32.06
C GLU A 93 -46.38 19.21 -31.12
N ARG A 94 -47.15 18.49 -30.28
CA ARG A 94 -46.65 17.43 -29.40
C ARG A 94 -46.10 16.23 -30.18
N LYS A 95 -46.70 15.87 -31.32
CA LYS A 95 -46.17 14.81 -32.21
C LYS A 95 -44.76 15.18 -32.71
N ASN A 96 -44.57 16.43 -33.13
CA ASN A 96 -43.27 16.94 -33.59
C ASN A 96 -42.25 17.01 -32.44
N GLU A 97 -42.68 17.44 -31.25
CA GLU A 97 -41.83 17.49 -30.05
C GLU A 97 -41.34 16.09 -29.63
N PHE A 98 -42.22 15.09 -29.64
CA PHE A 98 -41.87 13.70 -29.34
C PHE A 98 -40.85 13.15 -30.34
N GLU A 99 -41.08 13.32 -31.65
CA GLU A 99 -40.13 12.84 -32.66
C GLU A 99 -38.76 13.56 -32.52
N LYS A 100 -38.76 14.87 -32.29
CA LYS A 100 -37.54 15.65 -32.07
C LYS A 100 -36.77 15.16 -30.84
N THR A 101 -37.49 14.90 -29.75
CA THR A 101 -36.92 14.37 -28.50
C THR A 101 -36.28 13.00 -28.75
N LEU A 102 -36.99 12.09 -29.42
CA LEU A 102 -36.46 10.77 -29.78
C LEU A 102 -35.20 10.85 -30.63
N ARG A 103 -35.19 11.68 -31.68
CA ARG A 103 -34.03 11.87 -32.56
C ARG A 103 -32.81 12.39 -31.80
N THR A 104 -33.03 13.26 -30.81
CA THR A 104 -31.98 13.88 -30.01
C THR A 104 -31.42 12.90 -29.00
N VAL A 105 -32.27 12.28 -28.18
CA VAL A 105 -31.85 11.35 -27.11
C VAL A 105 -31.15 10.12 -27.67
N LEU A 106 -31.67 9.56 -28.77
CA LEU A 106 -31.10 8.36 -29.40
C LEU A 106 -29.93 8.66 -30.36
N ASP A 107 -29.63 9.94 -30.61
CA ASP A 107 -28.62 10.41 -31.56
C ASP A 107 -28.64 9.63 -32.90
N VAL A 108 -29.80 9.68 -33.53
CA VAL A 108 -30.10 8.94 -34.77
C VAL A 108 -29.10 9.25 -35.89
N ASN A 109 -28.61 10.49 -35.95
CA ASN A 109 -27.68 10.93 -36.97
C ASN A 109 -26.33 10.24 -36.82
N SER A 110 -25.78 10.18 -35.60
CA SER A 110 -24.54 9.44 -35.33
C SER A 110 -24.69 7.95 -35.59
N ALA A 111 -25.84 7.35 -35.25
CA ALA A 111 -26.11 5.95 -35.54
C ALA A 111 -26.03 5.64 -37.05
N VAL A 112 -26.67 6.47 -37.88
CA VAL A 112 -26.63 6.34 -39.34
C VAL A 112 -25.22 6.59 -39.90
N ASN A 113 -24.47 7.53 -39.33
CA ASN A 113 -23.09 7.79 -39.76
C ASN A 113 -22.16 6.62 -39.43
N LYS A 114 -22.26 6.03 -38.23
CA LYS A 114 -21.53 4.81 -37.87
C LYS A 114 -21.84 3.64 -38.80
N PHE A 115 -23.11 3.48 -39.19
CA PHE A 115 -23.50 2.50 -40.20
C PHE A 115 -22.79 2.76 -41.53
N LYS A 116 -22.83 4.00 -42.03
CA LYS A 116 -22.18 4.41 -43.29
C LYS A 116 -20.68 4.11 -43.26
N GLU A 117 -19.99 4.51 -42.20
CA GLU A 117 -18.55 4.24 -42.04
C GLU A 117 -18.25 2.73 -42.08
N LYS A 118 -19.02 1.94 -41.31
CA LYS A 118 -18.80 0.50 -41.24
C LYS A 118 -19.10 -0.20 -42.56
N ILE A 119 -20.21 0.10 -43.22
CA ILE A 119 -20.57 -0.55 -44.49
C ILE A 119 -19.57 -0.17 -45.60
N LEU A 120 -19.10 1.08 -45.63
CA LEU A 120 -18.08 1.52 -46.59
C LEU A 120 -16.76 0.76 -46.41
N SER A 121 -16.35 0.49 -45.17
CA SER A 121 -15.13 -0.27 -44.88
C SER A 121 -15.14 -1.71 -45.40
N LEU A 122 -16.32 -2.29 -45.68
CA LEU A 122 -16.49 -3.64 -46.22
C LEU A 122 -16.45 -3.70 -47.77
N GLY A 123 -16.26 -2.55 -48.42
CA GLY A 123 -16.16 -2.42 -49.87
C GLY A 123 -17.50 -2.58 -50.58
N VAL A 124 -18.28 -1.50 -50.64
CA VAL A 124 -19.61 -1.49 -51.29
C VAL A 124 -19.58 -1.54 -52.82
N ASP A 125 -18.41 -1.34 -53.44
CA ASP A 125 -18.23 -1.36 -54.90
C ASP A 125 -18.63 -2.69 -55.53
N LYS A 126 -18.52 -3.79 -54.79
CA LYS A 126 -18.98 -5.13 -55.21
C LYS A 126 -20.49 -5.19 -55.49
N TYR A 127 -21.26 -4.22 -54.98
CA TYR A 127 -22.71 -4.08 -55.19
C TYR A 127 -23.08 -3.00 -56.22
N ARG A 128 -22.10 -2.43 -56.94
CA ARG A 128 -22.33 -1.31 -57.88
C ARG A 128 -23.41 -1.60 -58.92
N THR A 129 -23.57 -2.86 -59.35
CA THR A 129 -24.61 -3.25 -60.33
C THR A 129 -26.03 -3.06 -59.79
N ILE A 130 -26.27 -3.33 -58.50
CA ILE A 130 -27.59 -3.16 -57.86
C ILE A 130 -27.75 -1.78 -57.19
N LEU A 131 -26.65 -1.09 -56.92
CA LEU A 131 -26.66 0.28 -56.38
C LEU A 131 -26.54 1.36 -57.46
N GLY A 132 -26.41 0.97 -58.73
CA GLY A 132 -26.16 1.86 -59.85
C GLY A 132 -27.22 2.95 -59.99
N GLY A 133 -26.82 4.22 -59.86
CA GLY A 133 -27.71 5.38 -59.87
C GLY A 133 -27.97 6.00 -58.48
N PHE A 134 -27.54 5.35 -57.39
CA PHE A 134 -27.61 5.90 -56.03
C PHE A 134 -26.26 6.45 -55.57
N ASN A 135 -25.81 7.54 -56.21
CA ASN A 135 -24.52 8.17 -55.90
C ASN A 135 -24.48 8.71 -54.44
N ASN A 136 -23.28 8.80 -53.86
CA ASN A 136 -23.01 9.37 -52.53
C ASN A 136 -23.84 8.74 -51.40
N ASN A 137 -23.93 7.41 -51.35
CA ASN A 137 -24.66 6.66 -50.30
C ASN A 137 -26.15 7.02 -50.18
N LYS A 138 -26.76 7.61 -51.22
CA LYS A 138 -28.22 7.90 -51.28
C LYS A 138 -29.09 6.63 -51.24
N TRP A 139 -28.48 5.45 -51.37
CA TRP A 139 -29.14 4.17 -51.17
C TRP A 139 -29.49 3.92 -49.69
N ILE A 140 -28.83 4.60 -48.74
CA ILE A 140 -29.19 4.58 -47.31
C ILE A 140 -30.22 5.69 -47.07
N LYS A 141 -31.48 5.32 -46.84
CA LYS A 141 -32.53 6.30 -46.49
C LYS A 141 -32.43 6.75 -45.04
N GLY A 142 -31.87 5.91 -44.16
CA GLY A 142 -31.64 6.22 -42.75
C GLY A 142 -32.76 5.68 -41.87
N ILE A 143 -33.06 6.40 -40.79
CA ILE A 143 -33.95 5.95 -39.72
C ILE A 143 -35.26 6.75 -39.73
N LYS A 144 -36.38 6.03 -39.66
CA LYS A 144 -37.73 6.56 -39.48
C LYS A 144 -38.39 5.88 -38.27
N PHE A 145 -39.05 6.64 -37.41
CA PHE A 145 -39.78 6.05 -36.29
C PHE A 145 -41.19 5.62 -36.72
N ARG A 146 -41.63 4.45 -36.25
CA ARG A 146 -43.01 3.97 -36.32
C ARG A 146 -43.72 4.39 -35.04
N LEU A 147 -44.31 5.59 -35.06
CA LEU A 147 -44.83 6.22 -33.86
C LEU A 147 -46.31 5.91 -33.57
N THR A 148 -47.09 5.50 -34.57
CA THR A 148 -48.54 5.24 -34.47
C THR A 148 -48.89 4.19 -33.41
N ASP A 149 -48.05 3.16 -33.28
CA ASP A 149 -48.24 2.06 -32.32
C ASP A 149 -47.53 2.29 -30.99
N SER A 150 -47.03 3.51 -30.73
CA SER A 150 -46.26 3.80 -29.52
C SER A 150 -47.12 3.67 -28.27
N LYS A 151 -46.57 3.00 -27.26
CA LYS A 151 -47.22 2.77 -25.98
C LYS A 151 -46.40 3.38 -24.86
N ILE A 152 -47.08 3.84 -23.81
CA ILE A 152 -46.43 4.40 -22.64
C ILE A 152 -47.02 3.80 -21.37
N LYS A 153 -46.17 3.70 -20.34
CA LYS A 153 -46.53 3.47 -18.96
C LYS A 153 -45.89 4.59 -18.13
N PHE A 154 -46.64 5.19 -17.23
CA PHE A 154 -46.17 6.23 -16.32
C PHE A 154 -46.57 5.85 -14.89
N PHE A 155 -45.66 6.09 -13.95
CA PHE A 155 -45.83 5.84 -12.54
C PHE A 155 -45.17 6.99 -11.77
N GLU A 156 -45.84 7.49 -10.74
CA GLU A 156 -45.36 8.63 -9.94
C GLU A 156 -45.62 8.37 -8.46
N GLU A 157 -44.61 8.64 -7.64
CA GLU A 157 -44.65 8.60 -6.19
C GLU A 157 -44.01 9.87 -5.62
N LYS A 158 -44.82 10.74 -5.00
CA LYS A 158 -44.40 12.02 -4.41
C LYS A 158 -43.60 12.89 -5.40
N ASP A 159 -42.28 12.87 -5.30
CA ASP A 159 -41.30 13.66 -6.06
C ASP A 159 -40.46 12.81 -7.02
N SER A 160 -40.78 11.51 -7.15
CA SER A 160 -40.14 10.57 -8.05
C SER A 160 -41.12 10.05 -9.08
N PHE A 161 -40.64 9.77 -10.29
CA PHE A 161 -41.45 9.12 -11.31
C PHE A 161 -40.60 8.20 -12.19
N ASP A 162 -41.27 7.20 -12.75
CA ASP A 162 -40.74 6.30 -13.75
C ASP A 162 -41.71 6.23 -14.93
N SER A 163 -41.16 6.29 -16.15
CA SER A 163 -41.91 6.09 -17.37
C SER A 163 -41.21 5.11 -18.30
N THR A 164 -42.01 4.36 -19.05
CA THR A 164 -41.53 3.44 -20.07
C THR A 164 -42.29 3.70 -21.37
N ILE A 165 -41.58 4.03 -22.44
CA ILE A 165 -42.14 4.28 -23.77
C ILE A 165 -41.64 3.20 -24.73
N GLN A 166 -42.57 2.52 -25.40
CA GLN A 166 -42.30 1.57 -26.48
C GLN A 166 -42.44 2.28 -27.82
N VAL A 167 -41.39 2.24 -28.64
CA VAL A 167 -41.35 2.93 -29.93
C VAL A 167 -40.75 2.00 -30.98
N GLY A 168 -41.38 1.94 -32.16
CA GLY A 168 -40.83 1.25 -33.31
C GLY A 168 -39.86 2.12 -34.11
N LEU A 169 -38.85 1.49 -34.71
CA LEU A 169 -37.84 2.13 -35.54
C LEU A 169 -37.61 1.31 -36.82
N ASP A 170 -37.68 1.98 -37.96
CA ASP A 170 -37.42 1.45 -39.30
C ASP A 170 -36.09 2.02 -39.81
N PHE A 171 -35.12 1.14 -40.07
CA PHE A 171 -33.96 1.47 -40.87
C PHE A 171 -34.22 1.11 -42.33
N GLN A 172 -34.20 2.11 -43.21
CA GLN A 172 -34.56 1.95 -44.61
C GLN A 172 -33.34 2.09 -45.52
N TYR A 173 -33.29 1.24 -46.53
CA TYR A 173 -32.31 1.29 -47.60
C TYR A 173 -32.94 0.85 -48.92
N GLN A 174 -32.31 1.18 -50.04
CA GLN A 174 -32.86 0.91 -51.36
C GLN A 174 -31.80 0.36 -52.32
N TYR A 175 -32.23 -0.48 -53.26
CA TYR A 175 -31.41 -1.03 -54.34
C TYR A 175 -32.26 -1.25 -55.59
N LYS A 176 -31.64 -1.58 -56.72
CA LYS A 176 -32.31 -2.03 -57.93
C LYS A 176 -32.44 -3.54 -57.94
N ASP A 177 -33.65 -4.05 -58.11
CA ASP A 177 -33.92 -5.49 -58.18
C ASP A 177 -33.47 -6.09 -59.53
N SER A 178 -33.78 -7.37 -59.76
CA SER A 178 -33.42 -8.05 -61.01
C SER A 178 -34.12 -7.45 -62.25
N ALA A 179 -35.25 -6.76 -62.08
CA ALA A 179 -35.96 -6.05 -63.14
C ALA A 179 -35.55 -4.56 -63.24
N ASP A 180 -34.47 -4.16 -62.55
CA ASP A 180 -33.97 -2.79 -62.44
C ASP A 180 -34.97 -1.79 -61.83
N GLN A 181 -35.97 -2.28 -61.10
CA GLN A 181 -36.91 -1.46 -60.34
C GLN A 181 -36.31 -1.08 -58.97
N ILE A 182 -36.60 0.13 -58.51
CA ILE A 182 -36.16 0.58 -57.18
C ILE A 182 -36.96 -0.17 -56.12
N LYS A 183 -36.27 -1.02 -55.37
CA LYS A 183 -36.80 -1.69 -54.19
C LYS A 183 -36.33 -0.97 -52.93
N ILE A 184 -37.25 -0.70 -52.01
CA ILE A 184 -36.94 -0.21 -50.67
C ILE A 184 -37.12 -1.38 -49.71
N GLU A 185 -36.09 -1.68 -48.94
CA GLU A 185 -36.11 -2.63 -47.84
C GLU A 185 -36.10 -1.90 -46.50
N THR A 186 -36.69 -2.55 -45.52
CA THR A 186 -36.77 -2.04 -44.15
C THR A 186 -36.29 -3.10 -43.17
N ILE A 187 -35.45 -2.69 -42.23
CA ILE A 187 -35.14 -3.45 -41.01
C ILE A 187 -35.91 -2.78 -39.88
N SER A 188 -36.81 -3.53 -39.25
CA SER A 188 -37.70 -3.01 -38.22
C SER A 188 -37.31 -3.57 -36.86
N ASP A 189 -37.12 -2.69 -35.89
CA ASP A 189 -36.95 -3.04 -34.47
C ASP A 189 -37.93 -2.25 -33.61
N ASP A 190 -38.23 -2.79 -32.43
CA ASP A 190 -38.93 -2.06 -31.37
C ASP A 190 -37.97 -1.83 -30.21
N PHE A 191 -38.03 -0.63 -29.62
CA PHE A 191 -37.18 -0.21 -28.52
C PHE A 191 -38.01 0.26 -27.34
N VAL A 192 -37.45 0.04 -26.16
CA VAL A 192 -38.03 0.46 -24.88
C VAL A 192 -37.17 1.55 -24.29
N ILE A 193 -37.75 2.74 -24.17
CA ILE A 193 -37.14 3.91 -23.56
C ILE A 193 -37.61 3.98 -22.11
N ASN A 194 -36.67 3.97 -21.17
CA ASN A 194 -36.95 4.12 -19.75
C ASN A 194 -36.55 5.53 -19.33
N ILE A 195 -37.45 6.22 -18.64
CA ILE A 195 -37.27 7.58 -18.17
C ILE A 195 -37.49 7.57 -16.65
N SER A 196 -36.58 8.16 -15.90
CA SER A 196 -36.71 8.33 -14.45
C SER A 196 -36.42 9.77 -14.05
N SER A 197 -36.95 10.22 -12.91
CA SER A 197 -36.52 11.48 -12.30
C SER A 197 -35.07 11.42 -11.83
N GLU A 198 -34.44 12.59 -11.67
CA GLU A 198 -33.10 12.71 -11.07
C GLU A 198 -33.02 12.16 -9.63
N GLU A 199 -34.16 12.09 -8.94
CA GLU A 199 -34.28 11.48 -7.61
C GLU A 199 -33.79 10.02 -7.58
N ALA A 200 -33.89 9.28 -8.68
CA ALA A 200 -33.35 7.92 -8.77
C ALA A 200 -31.81 7.89 -8.62
N VAL A 201 -31.12 8.89 -9.19
CA VAL A 201 -29.66 9.03 -9.04
C VAL A 201 -29.32 9.57 -7.65
N ILE A 202 -30.07 10.56 -7.15
CA ILE A 202 -29.88 11.10 -5.79
C ILE A 202 -29.99 9.96 -4.76
N LYS A 203 -31.02 9.13 -4.87
CA LYS A 203 -31.20 7.94 -4.05
C LYS A 203 -30.04 6.97 -4.20
N LEU A 204 -29.60 6.65 -5.41
CA LEU A 204 -28.42 5.80 -5.65
C LEU A 204 -27.16 6.35 -4.96
N VAL A 205 -26.88 7.64 -5.08
CA VAL A 205 -25.71 8.27 -4.43
C VAL A 205 -25.80 8.15 -2.91
N ASN A 206 -26.99 8.38 -2.35
CA ASN A 206 -27.24 8.25 -0.92
C ASN A 206 -27.12 6.78 -0.45
N ASP A 207 -27.64 5.83 -1.22
CA ASP A 207 -27.55 4.40 -0.95
C ASP A 207 -26.09 3.93 -0.99
N ILE A 208 -25.31 4.39 -1.98
CA ILE A 208 -23.87 4.14 -2.01
C ILE A 208 -23.23 4.70 -0.73
N LYS A 209 -23.43 5.98 -0.39
CA LYS A 209 -22.79 6.58 0.79
C LYS A 209 -23.16 5.89 2.10
N LYS A 210 -24.43 5.54 2.30
CA LYS A 210 -24.92 4.90 3.53
C LYS A 210 -24.53 3.43 3.61
N SER A 211 -24.80 2.66 2.55
CA SER A 211 -24.61 1.22 2.57
C SER A 211 -23.18 0.79 2.28
N TRP A 212 -22.32 1.65 1.70
CA TRP A 212 -20.89 1.36 1.53
C TRP A 212 -20.19 1.17 2.87
N VAL A 213 -20.57 1.97 3.87
CA VAL A 213 -20.07 1.88 5.24
C VAL A 213 -20.50 0.54 5.87
N ASP A 214 -21.78 0.20 5.73
CA ASP A 214 -22.32 -1.08 6.24
C ASP A 214 -21.66 -2.28 5.52
N LEU A 215 -21.52 -2.25 4.19
CA LEU A 215 -20.88 -3.30 3.38
C LEU A 215 -19.40 -3.49 3.70
N LEU A 216 -18.67 -2.40 3.94
CA LEU A 216 -17.27 -2.51 4.32
C LEU A 216 -17.16 -2.98 5.77
N LEU A 217 -17.70 -2.23 6.72
CA LEU A 217 -17.43 -2.41 8.16
C LEU A 217 -18.19 -3.58 8.79
N LEU A 218 -19.43 -3.89 8.37
CA LEU A 218 -20.26 -4.90 9.03
C LEU A 218 -20.15 -6.28 8.36
N ASP A 219 -20.01 -6.32 7.03
CA ASP A 219 -19.96 -7.59 6.29
C ASP A 219 -18.54 -8.15 6.10
N SER A 220 -17.52 -7.48 6.68
CA SER A 220 -16.11 -7.89 6.61
C SER A 220 -15.60 -8.12 5.17
N ASN A 221 -15.93 -7.19 4.27
CA ASN A 221 -15.55 -7.27 2.86
C ASN A 221 -14.02 -7.42 2.70
N ASN A 222 -13.59 -8.25 1.74
CA ASN A 222 -12.16 -8.44 1.41
C ASN A 222 -11.46 -7.12 1.00
N LEU A 223 -12.20 -6.10 0.55
CA LEU A 223 -11.64 -4.77 0.26
C LEU A 223 -11.05 -4.08 1.49
N LEU A 224 -11.49 -4.46 2.70
CA LEU A 224 -10.91 -3.96 3.94
C LEU A 224 -9.55 -4.57 4.26
N LYS A 225 -9.10 -5.63 3.58
CA LYS A 225 -7.87 -6.34 3.98
C LYS A 225 -6.96 -6.52 2.79
N VAL A 226 -5.69 -6.24 2.99
CA VAL A 226 -4.64 -6.58 2.04
C VAL A 226 -3.58 -7.38 2.77
N ASP A 227 -3.27 -8.57 2.24
CA ASP A 227 -2.20 -9.39 2.81
C ASP A 227 -0.85 -9.04 2.18
N PHE A 228 0.21 -9.39 2.91
CA PHE A 228 1.59 -9.14 2.52
C PHE A 228 1.93 -9.69 1.12
N GLU A 229 1.42 -10.87 0.78
CA GLU A 229 1.63 -11.49 -0.54
C GLU A 229 0.95 -10.72 -1.67
N ARG A 230 -0.23 -10.13 -1.43
CA ARG A 230 -0.87 -9.22 -2.39
C ARG A 230 -0.05 -7.95 -2.58
N LEU A 231 0.47 -7.34 -1.50
CA LEU A 231 1.30 -6.14 -1.59
C LEU A 231 2.60 -6.35 -2.38
N LYS A 232 3.26 -7.51 -2.22
CA LYS A 232 4.50 -7.83 -2.96
C LYS A 232 4.34 -7.78 -4.47
N LYS A 233 3.13 -7.97 -5.01
CA LYS A 233 2.86 -7.91 -6.46
C LYS A 233 3.01 -6.51 -7.06
N PHE A 234 3.11 -5.46 -6.23
CA PHE A 234 3.24 -4.06 -6.67
C PHE A 234 4.69 -3.54 -6.62
N LEU A 235 5.66 -4.39 -6.28
CA LEU A 235 7.07 -4.02 -6.28
C LEU A 235 7.57 -3.71 -7.70
N GLY A 236 8.38 -2.66 -7.82
CA GLY A 236 9.14 -2.37 -9.03
C GLY A 236 10.38 -3.26 -9.16
N GLU A 237 11.06 -3.18 -10.30
CA GLU A 237 12.34 -3.85 -10.51
C GLU A 237 13.35 -3.42 -9.43
N ASN A 238 14.04 -4.39 -8.81
CA ASN A 238 15.02 -4.20 -7.73
C ASN A 238 14.48 -3.66 -6.39
N GLN A 239 13.15 -3.62 -6.18
CA GLN A 239 12.57 -3.29 -4.88
C GLN A 239 12.26 -4.55 -4.08
N VAL A 240 12.45 -4.49 -2.75
CA VAL A 240 12.12 -5.58 -1.83
C VAL A 240 11.20 -5.03 -0.74
N LEU A 241 10.07 -5.72 -0.52
CA LEU A 241 9.19 -5.49 0.63
C LEU A 241 9.40 -6.63 1.63
N THR A 242 9.73 -6.26 2.86
CA THR A 242 10.00 -7.16 3.96
C THR A 242 8.86 -7.16 4.98
N ALA A 243 8.82 -8.16 5.86
CA ALA A 243 7.82 -8.21 6.93
C ALA A 243 7.98 -7.01 7.90
N GLN A 244 9.22 -6.54 8.08
CA GLN A 244 9.56 -5.42 8.95
C GLN A 244 8.99 -4.11 8.42
N ASP A 245 8.97 -3.93 7.09
CA ASP A 245 8.37 -2.75 6.45
C ASP A 245 6.88 -2.59 6.84
N LEU A 246 6.16 -3.70 7.01
CA LEU A 246 4.75 -3.70 7.43
C LEU A 246 4.56 -3.32 8.90
N LEU A 247 5.56 -3.56 9.75
CA LEU A 247 5.51 -3.19 11.17
C LEU A 247 5.71 -1.69 11.37
N THR A 248 6.61 -1.09 10.61
CA THR A 248 7.05 0.31 10.81
C THR A 248 6.39 1.30 9.88
N THR A 249 5.96 0.86 8.70
CA THR A 249 5.40 1.69 7.61
C THR A 249 6.30 2.87 7.16
N ALA A 250 7.55 2.89 7.62
CA ALA A 250 8.44 4.05 7.52
C ALA A 250 9.18 4.12 6.18
N THR A 251 9.47 2.97 5.57
CA THR A 251 10.36 2.86 4.42
C THR A 251 9.73 3.35 3.12
N ASN A 252 10.57 3.79 2.19
CA ASN A 252 10.11 4.26 0.89
C ASN A 252 9.49 3.12 0.06
N ASN A 253 9.96 1.87 0.24
CA ASN A 253 9.39 0.69 -0.43
C ASN A 253 7.94 0.44 0.04
N TYR A 254 7.68 0.52 1.35
CA TYR A 254 6.32 0.40 1.88
C TYR A 254 5.39 1.46 1.28
N LYS A 255 5.78 2.74 1.37
CA LYS A 255 4.98 3.87 0.86
C LYS A 255 4.69 3.75 -0.64
N SER A 256 5.69 3.32 -1.41
CA SER A 256 5.53 3.11 -2.86
C SER A 256 4.54 1.99 -3.17
N VAL A 257 4.66 0.85 -2.48
CA VAL A 257 3.78 -0.31 -2.67
C VAL A 257 2.33 0.02 -2.27
N ILE A 258 2.12 0.71 -1.14
CA ILE A 258 0.80 1.17 -0.71
C ILE A 258 0.17 2.11 -1.72
N SER A 259 0.93 3.07 -2.26
CA SER A 259 0.43 3.99 -3.29
C SER A 259 -0.07 3.23 -4.53
N LYS A 260 0.72 2.27 -5.02
CA LYS A 260 0.33 1.45 -6.18
C LYS A 260 -0.84 0.51 -5.87
N TYR A 261 -0.89 -0.04 -4.66
CA TYR A 261 -2.03 -0.84 -4.23
C TYR A 261 -3.32 -0.01 -4.19
N ASN A 262 -3.27 1.23 -3.70
CA ASN A 262 -4.42 2.14 -3.69
C ASN A 262 -4.94 2.42 -5.10
N GLU A 263 -4.07 2.56 -6.11
CA GLU A 263 -4.50 2.69 -7.52
C GLU A 263 -5.27 1.45 -8.01
N SER A 264 -4.84 0.24 -7.62
CA SER A 264 -5.57 -1.00 -7.93
C SER A 264 -6.87 -1.10 -7.15
N LEU A 265 -6.86 -0.73 -5.87
CA LEU A 265 -8.04 -0.75 -5.00
C LEU A 265 -9.14 0.18 -5.52
N ALA A 266 -8.78 1.31 -6.12
CA ALA A 266 -9.74 2.20 -6.77
C ALA A 266 -10.57 1.51 -7.86
N GLU A 267 -9.95 0.64 -8.67
CA GLU A 267 -10.65 -0.14 -9.69
C GLU A 267 -11.57 -1.20 -9.07
N ASP A 268 -11.09 -1.90 -8.04
CA ASP A 268 -11.87 -2.90 -7.31
C ASP A 268 -13.12 -2.27 -6.66
N VAL A 269 -12.95 -1.10 -6.04
CA VAL A 269 -14.06 -0.32 -5.43
C VAL A 269 -15.07 0.11 -6.49
N LYS A 270 -14.61 0.61 -7.64
CA LYS A 270 -15.48 0.95 -8.77
C LYS A 270 -16.29 -0.25 -9.24
N GLU A 271 -15.65 -1.40 -9.41
CA GLU A 271 -16.34 -2.63 -9.82
C GLU A 271 -17.38 -3.06 -8.79
N GLU A 272 -17.04 -2.99 -7.51
CA GLU A 272 -17.93 -3.39 -6.43
C GLU A 272 -19.15 -2.49 -6.30
N ILE A 273 -18.97 -1.16 -6.46
CA ILE A 273 -20.08 -0.21 -6.52
C ILE A 273 -20.99 -0.53 -7.71
N SER A 274 -20.41 -0.75 -8.89
CA SER A 274 -21.16 -1.10 -10.09
C SER A 274 -21.97 -2.38 -9.91
N ARG A 275 -21.36 -3.41 -9.32
CA ARG A 275 -22.00 -4.70 -9.08
C ARG A 275 -23.17 -4.60 -8.10
N HIS A 276 -22.95 -4.01 -6.93
CA HIS A 276 -23.95 -3.99 -5.86
C HIS A 276 -25.07 -2.97 -6.08
N PHE A 277 -24.74 -1.76 -6.52
CA PHE A 277 -25.70 -0.65 -6.53
C PHE A 277 -26.30 -0.38 -7.91
N ILE A 278 -25.54 -0.61 -8.97
CA ILE A 278 -25.95 -0.23 -10.33
C ILE A 278 -26.60 -1.41 -11.06
N LYS A 279 -25.82 -2.48 -11.31
CA LYS A 279 -26.28 -3.64 -12.10
C LYS A 279 -27.46 -4.38 -11.46
N ASN A 280 -27.52 -4.39 -10.13
CA ASN A 280 -28.57 -5.05 -9.35
C ASN A 280 -29.77 -4.14 -9.01
N SER A 281 -29.75 -2.85 -9.37
CA SER A 281 -30.85 -1.92 -9.05
C SER A 281 -32.16 -2.33 -9.70
N GLU A 282 -33.31 -2.20 -9.06
CA GLU A 282 -34.60 -2.44 -9.71
C GLU A 282 -34.94 -1.36 -10.76
N ASN A 283 -34.39 -0.15 -10.61
CA ASN A 283 -34.62 0.94 -11.53
C ASN A 283 -33.87 0.72 -12.86
N LYS A 284 -34.61 0.70 -13.97
CA LYS A 284 -34.06 0.40 -15.30
C LYS A 284 -33.12 1.47 -15.84
N VAL A 285 -33.28 2.73 -15.44
CA VAL A 285 -32.36 3.81 -15.82
C VAL A 285 -31.05 3.66 -15.05
N VAL A 286 -31.13 3.38 -13.74
CA VAL A 286 -29.94 3.12 -12.92
C VAL A 286 -29.12 1.95 -13.45
N LYS A 287 -29.73 0.82 -13.84
CA LYS A 287 -29.00 -0.33 -14.44
C LYS A 287 -28.14 0.03 -15.66
N ASN A 288 -28.50 1.10 -16.38
CA ASN A 288 -27.79 1.55 -17.58
C ASN A 288 -26.73 2.62 -17.28
N LEU A 289 -26.57 3.04 -16.02
CA LEU A 289 -25.49 3.95 -15.64
C LEU A 289 -24.13 3.25 -15.78
N LEU A 290 -23.20 3.96 -16.41
CA LEU A 290 -21.80 3.58 -16.49
C LEU A 290 -21.02 4.31 -15.42
N LEU A 291 -20.25 3.56 -14.64
CA LEU A 291 -19.36 4.12 -13.64
C LEU A 291 -17.95 4.23 -14.21
N SER A 292 -17.37 5.42 -14.17
CA SER A 292 -16.03 5.69 -14.72
C SER A 292 -15.28 6.73 -13.89
N PHE A 293 -13.96 6.80 -14.05
CA PHE A 293 -13.16 7.90 -13.52
C PHE A 293 -13.22 9.11 -14.45
N LYS A 294 -13.18 10.30 -13.88
CA LYS A 294 -13.04 11.58 -14.59
C LYS A 294 -11.67 11.71 -15.25
N ASP A 295 -10.64 11.30 -14.52
CA ASP A 295 -9.27 11.17 -15.02
C ASP A 295 -8.72 9.79 -14.61
N GLN A 296 -8.25 9.02 -15.60
CA GLN A 296 -7.67 7.70 -15.36
C GLN A 296 -6.29 7.77 -14.66
N ASN A 297 -5.65 8.94 -14.64
CA ASN A 297 -4.36 9.13 -13.98
C ASN A 297 -4.50 9.69 -12.56
N GLN A 298 -5.70 10.10 -12.15
CA GLN A 298 -5.96 10.71 -10.84
C GLN A 298 -7.17 10.04 -10.17
N LYS A 299 -6.99 8.76 -9.80
CA LYS A 299 -8.02 7.94 -9.17
C LYS A 299 -8.09 8.12 -7.65
N THR A 300 -6.96 8.46 -7.04
CA THR A 300 -6.82 8.54 -5.57
C THR A 300 -6.26 9.89 -5.15
N ASP A 301 -6.54 10.28 -3.92
CA ASP A 301 -5.90 11.44 -3.30
C ASP A 301 -4.67 11.01 -2.51
N VAL A 302 -3.51 11.07 -3.16
CA VAL A 302 -2.22 10.67 -2.56
C VAL A 302 -1.90 11.48 -1.30
N GLU A 303 -2.35 12.73 -1.20
CA GLU A 303 -2.07 13.59 -0.03
C GLU A 303 -2.91 13.21 1.20
N LYS A 304 -4.09 12.62 0.98
CA LYS A 304 -4.97 12.16 2.06
C LYS A 304 -4.71 10.71 2.47
N ASN A 305 -4.12 9.92 1.58
CA ASN A 305 -3.73 8.55 1.88
C ASN A 305 -2.55 8.55 2.86
N ASN A 306 -2.76 8.00 4.05
CA ASN A 306 -1.77 7.93 5.10
C ASN A 306 -1.97 6.70 5.98
N THR A 307 -0.91 6.33 6.70
CA THR A 307 -1.01 5.34 7.77
C THR A 307 -1.69 5.98 8.97
N GLU A 308 -2.89 5.52 9.31
CA GLU A 308 -3.66 5.98 10.47
C GLU A 308 -3.16 5.35 11.77
N LEU A 309 -2.71 4.09 11.69
CA LEU A 309 -2.14 3.36 12.80
C LEU A 309 -1.16 2.31 12.27
N ASN A 310 -0.06 2.09 12.97
CA ASN A 310 0.81 0.93 12.79
C ASN A 310 1.18 0.33 14.15
N ILE A 311 1.78 -0.86 14.16
CA ILE A 311 2.35 -1.41 15.39
C ILE A 311 3.53 -0.52 15.82
N GLY A 312 4.53 -0.29 14.97
CA GLY A 312 5.68 0.60 15.24
C GLY A 312 6.78 -0.03 16.12
N SER A 313 7.60 0.78 16.79
CA SER A 313 8.77 0.31 17.55
C SER A 313 8.45 -0.47 18.83
N LEU A 314 9.27 -1.46 19.18
CA LEU A 314 9.28 -2.03 20.53
C LEU A 314 9.94 -1.05 21.51
N GLU A 315 9.33 -0.87 22.69
CA GLU A 315 9.91 -0.05 23.76
C GLU A 315 10.63 -0.97 24.74
N ARG A 316 11.96 -0.83 24.82
CA ARG A 316 12.79 -1.60 25.75
C ARG A 316 13.56 -0.65 26.65
N SER A 317 12.94 -0.25 27.76
CA SER A 317 13.60 0.55 28.80
C SER A 317 14.04 -0.33 29.96
N TYR A 318 15.26 -0.16 30.45
CA TYR A 318 15.74 -0.77 31.68
C TYR A 318 16.18 0.30 32.67
N TYR A 319 15.62 0.26 33.87
CA TYR A 319 15.99 1.16 34.97
C TYR A 319 16.72 0.41 36.08
N ASN A 320 17.99 0.74 36.29
CA ASN A 320 18.79 0.18 37.39
C ASN A 320 18.51 0.97 38.69
N ALA A 321 17.46 0.58 39.43
CA ALA A 321 16.88 1.38 40.52
C ALA A 321 17.49 1.21 41.93
N LYS A 322 18.34 0.21 42.19
CA LYS A 322 18.60 -0.28 43.57
C LYS A 322 20.06 -0.22 44.05
N GLY A 323 20.83 0.75 43.58
CA GLY A 323 22.13 1.08 44.16
C GLY A 323 22.04 1.81 45.52
N LYS A 324 21.53 1.19 46.60
CA LYS A 324 21.72 1.71 47.98
C LYS A 324 23.21 1.82 48.37
N LYS A 325 24.10 1.28 47.54
CA LYS A 325 25.55 1.53 47.54
C LYS A 325 25.99 1.96 46.13
N THR A 326 26.06 3.26 45.90
CA THR A 326 26.95 3.98 44.96
C THR A 326 27.24 3.33 43.59
N GLY A 327 26.62 3.85 42.52
CA GLY A 327 27.24 4.00 41.21
C GLY A 327 27.69 2.77 40.43
N THR A 328 26.99 1.65 40.57
CA THR A 328 27.32 0.41 39.83
C THR A 328 26.31 0.08 38.75
N LEU A 329 26.82 -0.37 37.60
CA LEU A 329 26.03 -1.12 36.62
C LEU A 329 25.77 -2.52 37.19
N GLU A 330 24.52 -2.88 37.48
CA GLU A 330 24.19 -4.24 37.94
C GLU A 330 24.47 -5.26 36.83
N LYS A 331 24.70 -6.53 37.18
CA LYS A 331 24.97 -7.59 36.20
C LYS A 331 23.93 -7.63 35.07
N GLY A 332 22.63 -7.50 35.40
CA GLY A 332 21.57 -7.48 34.38
C GLY A 332 21.66 -6.29 33.42
N SER A 333 22.03 -5.10 33.90
CA SER A 333 22.28 -3.94 33.04
C SER A 333 23.51 -4.11 32.16
N TYR A 334 24.56 -4.73 32.69
CA TYR A 334 25.78 -5.05 31.95
C TYR A 334 25.49 -6.07 30.84
N ASP A 335 24.73 -7.13 31.15
CA ASP A 335 24.33 -8.16 30.19
C ASP A 335 23.48 -7.57 29.05
N LEU A 336 22.53 -6.68 29.36
CA LEU A 336 21.73 -5.98 28.35
C LEU A 336 22.55 -5.02 27.51
N LEU A 337 23.44 -4.25 28.11
CA LEU A 337 24.32 -3.36 27.37
C LEU A 337 25.18 -4.13 26.37
N HIS A 338 25.70 -5.29 26.76
CA HIS A 338 26.46 -6.17 25.87
C HIS A 338 25.62 -6.87 24.80
N LEU A 339 24.33 -7.07 25.05
CA LEU A 339 23.41 -7.61 24.06
C LEU A 339 23.18 -6.61 22.92
N TYR A 340 22.99 -5.32 23.24
CA TYR A 340 22.67 -4.29 22.24
C TYR A 340 23.91 -3.55 21.69
N PHE A 341 24.99 -3.43 22.45
CA PHE A 341 26.23 -2.73 22.08
C PHE A 341 27.48 -3.63 22.15
N GLY A 342 27.30 -4.95 22.03
CA GLY A 342 28.39 -5.91 21.96
C GLY A 342 28.43 -6.61 20.61
N GLU A 343 28.27 -7.93 20.61
CA GLU A 343 28.24 -8.76 19.41
C GLU A 343 26.98 -9.62 19.42
N VAL A 344 26.26 -9.67 18.30
CA VAL A 344 25.15 -10.59 18.11
C VAL A 344 25.70 -12.02 18.02
N LYS A 345 25.32 -12.89 18.97
CA LYS A 345 25.78 -14.28 18.94
C LYS A 345 24.99 -15.08 17.91
N ASN A 346 25.58 -15.28 16.75
CA ASN A 346 25.02 -16.15 15.72
C ASN A 346 25.42 -17.61 15.98
N GLY A 347 24.48 -18.55 15.90
CA GLY A 347 24.81 -19.98 15.99
C GLY A 347 23.93 -20.83 16.91
N GLN A 348 23.04 -20.22 17.69
CA GLN A 348 22.17 -20.97 18.61
C GLN A 348 20.86 -21.35 17.94
N GLU A 349 20.36 -22.56 18.20
CA GLU A 349 19.03 -22.95 17.75
C GLU A 349 17.96 -22.20 18.55
N ILE A 350 17.09 -21.47 17.85
CA ILE A 350 15.96 -20.75 18.42
C ILE A 350 14.67 -21.25 17.78
N ASN A 351 13.73 -21.61 18.64
CA ASN A 351 12.42 -22.08 18.24
C ASN A 351 11.46 -20.88 18.12
N LEU A 352 11.39 -20.30 16.91
CA LEU A 352 10.42 -19.28 16.51
C LEU A 352 9.43 -19.87 15.50
N LEU A 353 8.81 -19.03 14.64
CA LEU A 353 7.81 -19.48 13.64
C LEU A 353 8.33 -20.67 12.82
N ASN A 354 9.63 -20.66 12.54
CA ASN A 354 10.39 -21.84 12.14
C ASN A 354 11.65 -21.91 13.02
N THR A 355 12.10 -23.11 13.37
CA THR A 355 13.40 -23.31 14.00
C THR A 355 14.50 -22.72 13.13
N LYS A 356 15.29 -21.80 13.67
CA LYS A 356 16.38 -21.12 12.96
C LYS A 356 17.56 -20.86 13.89
N THR A 357 18.68 -20.50 13.29
CA THR A 357 19.92 -20.17 14.01
C THR A 357 19.97 -18.66 14.29
N GLY A 358 20.29 -18.25 15.52
CA GLY A 358 20.39 -16.83 15.92
C GLY A 358 20.88 -16.63 17.36
N ASP A 359 20.58 -15.47 17.95
CA ASP A 359 20.86 -15.11 19.36
C ASP A 359 19.65 -15.38 20.31
N GLU A 360 19.74 -16.45 21.11
CA GLU A 360 18.66 -16.87 22.01
C GLU A 360 18.39 -15.85 23.12
N LYS A 361 19.41 -15.11 23.56
CA LYS A 361 19.27 -14.09 24.60
C LYS A 361 18.51 -12.89 24.07
N LEU A 362 18.78 -12.49 22.82
CA LEU A 362 18.02 -11.43 22.15
C LEU A 362 16.55 -11.82 22.02
N ALA A 363 16.27 -13.04 21.54
CA ALA A 363 14.91 -13.54 21.43
C ALA A 363 14.18 -13.45 22.78
N LYS A 364 14.78 -13.94 23.86
CA LYS A 364 14.20 -13.90 25.21
C LYS A 364 13.95 -12.48 25.73
N ASP A 365 14.87 -11.56 25.50
CA ASP A 365 14.72 -10.17 25.96
C ASP A 365 13.58 -9.42 25.23
N LEU A 366 13.31 -9.76 23.97
CA LEU A 366 12.28 -9.09 23.16
C LEU A 366 10.85 -9.59 23.43
N ILE A 367 10.65 -10.73 24.10
CA ILE A 367 9.33 -11.33 24.34
C ILE A 367 8.41 -10.36 25.11
N ASN A 368 8.85 -9.88 26.28
CA ASN A 368 8.01 -9.01 27.11
C ASN A 368 7.72 -7.65 26.43
N PRO A 369 8.71 -6.94 25.85
CA PRO A 369 8.45 -5.75 25.04
C PRO A 369 7.42 -5.96 23.94
N TRP A 370 7.49 -7.10 23.24
CA TRP A 370 6.50 -7.45 22.22
C TRP A 370 5.10 -7.68 22.80
N VAL A 371 4.98 -8.46 23.89
CA VAL A 371 3.68 -8.71 24.55
C VAL A 371 3.03 -7.39 25.00
N GLU A 372 3.80 -6.52 25.65
CA GLU A 372 3.33 -5.19 26.06
C GLU A 372 2.93 -4.33 24.86
N LYS A 373 3.72 -4.36 23.79
CA LYS A 373 3.44 -3.65 22.55
C LYS A 373 2.12 -4.10 21.94
N MET A 374 1.88 -5.40 21.84
CA MET A 374 0.66 -5.96 21.24
C MET A 374 -0.57 -5.70 22.11
N ALA A 375 -0.45 -5.71 23.43
CA ALA A 375 -1.53 -5.31 24.34
C ALA A 375 -1.93 -3.84 24.14
N ASN A 376 -0.94 -2.95 24.05
CA ASN A 376 -1.17 -1.52 23.79
C ASN A 376 -1.72 -1.27 22.37
N TYR A 377 -1.20 -1.99 21.38
CA TYR A 377 -1.66 -1.90 19.99
C TYR A 377 -3.13 -2.32 19.87
N LYS A 378 -3.56 -3.40 20.52
CA LYS A 378 -4.96 -3.82 20.56
C LYS A 378 -5.89 -2.71 21.04
N THR A 379 -5.53 -2.02 22.13
CA THR A 379 -6.34 -0.92 22.67
C THR A 379 -6.42 0.24 21.67
N LYS A 380 -5.28 0.66 21.11
CA LYS A 380 -5.23 1.72 20.08
C LYS A 380 -6.02 1.34 18.84
N PHE A 381 -5.89 0.09 18.38
CA PHE A 381 -6.58 -0.44 17.21
C PHE A 381 -8.10 -0.34 17.38
N LYS A 382 -8.64 -0.79 18.51
CA LYS A 382 -10.08 -0.68 18.82
C LYS A 382 -10.55 0.77 18.83
N GLN A 383 -9.77 1.66 19.45
CA GLN A 383 -10.10 3.08 19.51
C GLN A 383 -10.08 3.72 18.11
N THR A 384 -9.07 3.41 17.29
CA THR A 384 -8.99 3.89 15.91
C THR A 384 -10.18 3.41 15.08
N LEU A 385 -10.59 2.14 15.20
CA LEU A 385 -11.79 1.64 14.54
C LEU A 385 -13.07 2.37 14.95
N ALA A 386 -13.26 2.59 16.26
CA ALA A 386 -14.42 3.34 16.74
C ALA A 386 -14.43 4.78 16.21
N ASN A 387 -13.26 5.44 16.17
CA ASN A 387 -13.12 6.78 15.60
C ASN A 387 -13.44 6.82 14.10
N ILE A 388 -12.93 5.85 13.33
CA ILE A 388 -13.25 5.69 11.90
C ILE A 388 -14.77 5.55 11.74
N ALA A 389 -15.38 4.59 12.44
CA ALA A 389 -16.82 4.33 12.37
C ALA A 389 -17.64 5.59 12.71
N SER A 390 -17.26 6.35 13.75
CA SER A 390 -17.96 7.57 14.15
C SER A 390 -17.99 8.67 13.08
N GLY A 391 -17.06 8.64 12.13
CA GLY A 391 -17.07 9.55 10.98
C GLY A 391 -18.12 9.21 9.93
N PHE A 392 -18.74 8.03 10.01
CA PHE A 392 -19.62 7.49 8.98
C PHE A 392 -21.04 7.15 9.46
N VAL A 393 -21.22 6.91 10.75
CA VAL A 393 -22.52 6.49 11.33
C VAL A 393 -22.99 7.44 12.42
N ASP A 394 -24.30 7.45 12.66
CA ASP A 394 -24.91 8.17 13.78
C ASP A 394 -24.67 7.46 15.12
N GLU A 395 -25.02 8.12 16.22
CA GLU A 395 -24.72 7.67 17.59
C GLU A 395 -25.32 6.27 17.89
N ASP A 396 -26.57 6.02 17.46
CA ASP A 396 -27.24 4.73 17.67
C ASP A 396 -26.54 3.58 16.93
N LYS A 397 -26.09 3.79 15.68
CA LYS A 397 -25.33 2.78 14.93
C LYS A 397 -23.90 2.63 15.44
N LEU A 398 -23.31 3.70 15.98
CA LEU A 398 -21.98 3.65 16.58
C LEU A 398 -21.98 2.73 17.81
N ASP A 399 -23.03 2.78 18.62
CA ASP A 399 -23.21 1.86 19.75
C ASP A 399 -23.38 0.41 19.30
N GLU A 400 -24.13 0.15 18.22
CA GLU A 400 -24.22 -1.18 17.63
C GLU A 400 -22.85 -1.69 17.15
N PHE A 401 -22.09 -0.84 16.46
CA PHE A 401 -20.75 -1.15 15.98
C PHE A 401 -19.78 -1.46 17.14
N ASN A 402 -19.75 -0.63 18.18
CA ASN A 402 -18.91 -0.84 19.35
C ASN A 402 -19.24 -2.16 20.06
N ASN A 403 -20.53 -2.50 20.15
CA ASN A 403 -20.97 -3.79 20.66
C ASN A 403 -20.52 -4.98 19.80
N LYS A 404 -20.56 -4.84 18.46
CA LYS A 404 -20.03 -5.84 17.53
C LYS A 404 -18.52 -5.98 17.66
N LEU A 405 -17.77 -4.89 17.77
CA LEU A 405 -16.31 -4.89 17.89
C LEU A 405 -15.80 -5.67 19.13
N GLU A 406 -16.59 -5.75 20.19
CA GLU A 406 -16.28 -6.55 21.39
C GLU A 406 -16.72 -8.02 21.30
N LYS A 407 -17.78 -8.32 20.53
CA LYS A 407 -18.45 -9.64 20.53
C LYS A 407 -18.21 -10.46 19.25
N ASP A 408 -18.00 -9.80 18.12
CA ASP A 408 -17.78 -10.43 16.82
C ASP A 408 -16.34 -10.93 16.69
N ASN A 409 -16.17 -12.23 16.47
CA ASN A 409 -14.85 -12.84 16.41
C ASN A 409 -14.02 -12.40 15.19
N VAL A 410 -14.64 -11.90 14.11
CA VAL A 410 -13.92 -11.43 12.92
C VAL A 410 -13.34 -10.04 13.20
N LEU A 411 -14.15 -9.11 13.67
CA LEU A 411 -13.72 -7.74 14.01
C LEU A 411 -12.79 -7.74 15.23
N LYS A 412 -13.15 -8.48 16.28
CA LYS A 412 -12.36 -8.58 17.52
C LYS A 412 -10.97 -9.13 17.28
N ASN A 413 -10.79 -10.07 16.35
CA ASN A 413 -9.51 -10.72 16.11
C ASN A 413 -8.70 -10.07 14.97
N LEU A 414 -9.21 -8.99 14.35
CA LEU A 414 -8.55 -8.36 13.20
C LEU A 414 -7.18 -7.75 13.57
N PHE A 415 -7.05 -7.21 14.78
CA PHE A 415 -5.78 -6.66 15.28
C PHE A 415 -4.67 -7.71 15.36
N LYS A 416 -5.01 -9.01 15.42
CA LYS A 416 -4.03 -10.09 15.61
C LYS A 416 -3.15 -10.29 14.37
N SER A 417 -3.71 -10.10 13.19
CA SER A 417 -3.02 -10.22 11.90
C SER A 417 -2.66 -8.87 11.28
N SER A 418 -3.34 -7.79 11.68
CA SER A 418 -3.14 -6.46 11.11
C SER A 418 -1.92 -5.75 11.71
N THR A 419 -1.00 -5.31 10.85
CA THR A 419 0.18 -4.53 11.25
C THR A 419 -0.02 -3.03 11.10
N SER A 420 -0.95 -2.61 10.25
CA SER A 420 -1.32 -1.22 10.07
C SER A 420 -2.75 -1.05 9.57
N ILE A 421 -3.24 0.17 9.75
CA ILE A 421 -4.48 0.73 9.21
C ILE A 421 -4.07 1.87 8.27
N GLU A 422 -4.46 1.77 7.02
CA GLU A 422 -4.19 2.77 5.98
C GLU A 422 -5.50 3.44 5.57
N SER A 423 -5.46 4.75 5.39
CA SER A 423 -6.58 5.49 4.80
C SER A 423 -6.54 5.41 3.27
N PHE A 424 -7.72 5.40 2.69
CA PHE A 424 -7.93 5.38 1.26
C PHE A 424 -8.99 6.40 0.87
N ASP A 425 -8.63 7.34 0.00
CA ASP A 425 -9.52 8.36 -0.55
C ASP A 425 -9.61 8.22 -2.07
N LEU A 426 -10.76 7.74 -2.53
CA LEU A 426 -11.12 7.60 -3.94
C LEU A 426 -11.75 8.89 -4.44
N LYS A 427 -11.26 9.39 -5.58
CA LYS A 427 -11.77 10.63 -6.19
C LYS A 427 -12.19 10.43 -7.64
N GLY A 428 -13.03 11.37 -8.09
CA GLY A 428 -13.33 11.52 -9.51
C GLY A 428 -14.18 10.39 -10.10
N LEU A 429 -14.92 9.64 -9.28
CA LEU A 429 -15.94 8.73 -9.79
C LEU A 429 -17.13 9.52 -10.33
N GLN A 430 -17.56 9.17 -11.54
CA GLN A 430 -18.70 9.77 -12.23
C GLN A 430 -19.61 8.67 -12.79
N LEU A 431 -20.91 8.89 -12.60
CA LEU A 431 -21.99 8.16 -13.24
C LEU A 431 -22.28 8.79 -14.60
N LYS A 432 -22.45 7.96 -15.64
CA LYS A 432 -22.77 8.41 -16.98
C LYS A 432 -23.89 7.62 -17.61
N LEU A 433 -24.68 8.29 -18.44
CA LEU A 433 -25.50 7.63 -19.46
C LEU A 433 -24.93 7.94 -20.84
N GLU A 434 -25.09 7.01 -21.78
CA GLU A 434 -24.67 7.15 -23.18
C GLU A 434 -25.37 8.29 -23.94
N ASN A 435 -26.49 8.77 -23.41
CA ASN A 435 -27.22 9.92 -23.93
C ASN A 435 -26.65 11.28 -23.45
N GLY A 436 -25.59 11.28 -22.64
CA GLY A 436 -24.87 12.49 -22.22
C GLY A 436 -25.08 12.93 -20.77
N TYR A 437 -25.92 12.24 -19.98
CA TYR A 437 -25.99 12.52 -18.54
C TYR A 437 -24.65 12.21 -17.86
N VAL A 438 -24.20 13.11 -16.99
CA VAL A 438 -23.00 12.95 -16.16
C VAL A 438 -23.30 13.47 -14.76
N HIS A 439 -22.95 12.69 -13.73
CA HIS A 439 -23.06 13.08 -12.33
C HIS A 439 -21.83 12.62 -11.55
N ASP A 440 -21.18 13.55 -10.84
CA ASP A 440 -20.04 13.24 -9.99
C ASP A 440 -20.54 12.62 -8.67
N LEU A 441 -20.05 11.43 -8.31
CA LEU A 441 -20.42 10.75 -7.06
C LEU A 441 -19.84 11.40 -5.81
N GLY A 442 -18.86 12.29 -5.99
CA GLY A 442 -18.00 12.80 -4.93
C GLY A 442 -16.92 11.80 -4.54
N ASN A 443 -16.24 12.08 -3.44
CA ASN A 443 -15.17 11.22 -2.94
C ASN A 443 -15.74 10.09 -2.09
N ILE A 444 -15.07 8.96 -2.12
CA ILE A 444 -15.36 7.81 -1.25
C ILE A 444 -14.10 7.53 -0.45
N SER A 445 -14.19 7.69 0.86
CA SER A 445 -13.05 7.51 1.76
C SER A 445 -13.35 6.40 2.75
N PHE A 446 -12.39 5.53 3.00
CA PHE A 446 -12.46 4.49 4.03
C PHE A 446 -11.05 4.05 4.44
N SER A 447 -10.94 3.26 5.51
CA SER A 447 -9.67 2.69 5.95
C SER A 447 -9.62 1.18 5.71
N TYR A 448 -8.44 0.65 5.41
CA TYR A 448 -8.22 -0.78 5.23
C TYR A 448 -7.01 -1.26 6.05
N PHE A 449 -6.93 -2.57 6.27
CA PHE A 449 -5.95 -3.23 7.12
C PHE A 449 -4.89 -3.94 6.29
N VAL A 450 -3.63 -3.71 6.63
CA VAL A 450 -2.53 -4.51 6.10
C VAL A 450 -2.28 -5.68 7.03
N GLU A 451 -2.33 -6.89 6.50
CA GLU A 451 -2.12 -8.14 7.23
C GLU A 451 -0.76 -8.76 6.87
N LEU A 452 0.03 -9.14 7.89
CA LEU A 452 1.30 -9.84 7.67
C LEU A 452 1.08 -11.34 7.38
N ASP A 453 0.46 -12.05 8.32
CA ASP A 453 0.08 -13.46 8.19
C ASP A 453 -1.27 -13.68 8.89
N LYS A 454 -2.09 -14.57 8.33
CA LYS A 454 -3.40 -14.95 8.89
C LYS A 454 -3.25 -15.95 10.05
N LYS A 455 -2.10 -16.61 10.20
CA LYS A 455 -1.83 -17.57 11.29
C LYS A 455 -1.90 -16.94 12.69
N ASP A 456 -1.50 -15.67 12.84
CA ASP A 456 -1.54 -14.99 14.14
C ASP A 456 -2.99 -14.84 14.67
N LYS A 457 -4.02 -15.02 13.83
CA LYS A 457 -5.44 -15.06 14.26
C LYS A 457 -5.73 -16.19 15.25
N GLU A 458 -4.98 -17.29 15.18
CA GLU A 458 -5.13 -18.46 16.05
C GLU A 458 -4.54 -18.24 17.46
N LEU A 459 -3.74 -17.19 17.65
CA LEU A 459 -3.12 -16.90 18.94
C LEU A 459 -4.11 -16.29 19.94
N ASN A 460 -3.95 -16.65 21.21
CA ASN A 460 -4.77 -16.12 22.29
C ASN A 460 -4.14 -14.87 22.91
N PHE A 461 -4.37 -13.72 22.27
CA PHE A 461 -3.90 -12.41 22.76
C PHE A 461 -4.59 -11.92 24.04
N GLU A 462 -5.59 -12.63 24.57
CA GLU A 462 -6.17 -12.33 25.90
C GLU A 462 -5.37 -12.97 27.04
N ASN A 463 -4.57 -14.00 26.75
CA ASN A 463 -3.74 -14.68 27.72
C ASN A 463 -2.26 -14.28 27.52
N LEU A 464 -1.85 -13.20 28.20
CA LEU A 464 -0.50 -12.66 28.10
C LEU A 464 0.58 -13.68 28.53
N GLU A 465 0.28 -14.51 29.54
CA GLU A 465 1.20 -15.57 30.00
C GLU A 465 1.43 -16.62 28.90
N ASN A 466 0.37 -16.98 28.17
CA ASN A 466 0.48 -17.89 27.02
C ASN A 466 1.30 -17.25 25.88
N LEU A 467 1.14 -15.95 25.63
CA LEU A 467 1.97 -15.23 24.65
C LEU A 467 3.46 -15.27 25.04
N THR A 468 3.78 -15.03 26.31
CA THR A 468 5.16 -15.02 26.83
C THR A 468 5.80 -16.41 26.80
N SER A 469 5.04 -17.47 27.06
CA SER A 469 5.58 -18.84 27.16
C SER A 469 5.66 -19.58 25.81
N GLU A 470 4.60 -19.50 24.99
CA GLU A 470 4.48 -20.30 23.76
C GLU A 470 4.04 -19.49 22.53
N GLY A 471 3.28 -18.41 22.70
CA GLY A 471 2.71 -17.65 21.58
C GLY A 471 3.77 -16.99 20.69
N TYR A 472 4.86 -16.48 21.27
CA TYR A 472 5.95 -15.87 20.50
C TYR A 472 6.58 -16.84 19.47
N LYS A 473 6.59 -18.15 19.78
CA LYS A 473 7.12 -19.19 18.88
C LYS A 473 6.27 -19.38 17.62
N LYS A 474 5.04 -18.89 17.63
CA LYS A 474 4.07 -19.08 16.54
C LYS A 474 3.67 -17.77 15.86
N SER A 475 4.16 -16.63 16.34
CA SER A 475 3.76 -15.31 15.81
C SER A 475 4.68 -14.86 14.69
N ALA A 476 4.08 -14.54 13.54
CA ALA A 476 4.78 -13.90 12.43
C ALA A 476 5.23 -12.47 12.78
N VAL A 477 4.45 -11.75 13.60
CA VAL A 477 4.82 -10.41 14.08
C VAL A 477 6.07 -10.46 14.95
N PHE A 478 6.13 -11.40 15.91
CA PHE A 478 7.32 -11.57 16.75
C PHE A 478 8.55 -11.98 15.93
N ASP A 479 8.38 -12.94 14.99
CA ASP A 479 9.47 -13.37 14.11
C ASP A 479 10.05 -12.21 13.30
N ALA A 480 9.18 -11.32 12.81
CA ALA A 480 9.56 -10.12 12.08
C ALA A 480 10.33 -9.12 12.97
N TYR A 481 9.88 -8.86 14.21
CA TYR A 481 10.65 -8.02 15.14
C TYR A 481 12.03 -8.61 15.43
N TYR A 482 12.09 -9.88 15.82
CA TYR A 482 13.35 -10.55 16.14
C TYR A 482 14.33 -10.45 14.98
N LYS A 483 13.92 -10.86 13.77
CA LYS A 483 14.78 -10.83 12.59
C LYS A 483 15.23 -9.41 12.22
N GLY A 484 14.33 -8.44 12.32
CA GLY A 484 14.65 -7.04 12.02
C GLY A 484 15.67 -6.46 12.98
N ILE A 485 15.49 -6.71 14.29
CA ILE A 485 16.38 -6.22 15.34
C ILE A 485 17.73 -6.96 15.31
N GLU A 486 17.75 -8.26 15.07
CA GLU A 486 18.98 -9.05 14.92
C GLU A 486 19.83 -8.52 13.76
N VAL A 487 19.24 -8.35 12.57
CA VAL A 487 19.95 -7.78 11.40
C VAL A 487 20.38 -6.35 11.67
N MET A 488 19.53 -5.52 12.27
CA MET A 488 19.88 -4.14 12.64
C MET A 488 21.11 -4.10 13.56
N LEU A 489 21.15 -4.95 14.61
CA LEU A 489 22.27 -5.01 15.53
C LEU A 489 23.54 -5.53 14.85
N ASP A 490 23.44 -6.59 14.03
CA ASP A 490 24.56 -7.11 13.26
C ASP A 490 25.16 -6.04 12.32
N GLN A 491 24.32 -5.31 11.59
CA GLN A 491 24.78 -4.22 10.72
C GLN A 491 25.36 -3.06 11.51
N PHE A 492 24.74 -2.69 12.64
CA PHE A 492 25.26 -1.67 13.54
C PHE A 492 26.64 -2.06 14.10
N HIS A 493 26.81 -3.29 14.60
CA HIS A 493 28.07 -3.76 15.15
C HIS A 493 29.16 -3.83 14.08
N LYS A 494 28.85 -4.32 12.87
CA LYS A 494 29.79 -4.34 11.74
C LYS A 494 30.20 -2.95 11.28
N PHE A 495 29.23 -2.03 11.18
CA PHE A 495 29.50 -0.67 10.71
C PHE A 495 30.36 0.12 11.70
N TYR A 496 30.08 0.00 13.00
CA TYR A 496 30.88 0.65 14.04
C TYR A 496 32.17 -0.14 14.33
N GLY A 497 32.27 -1.41 13.98
CA GLY A 497 33.39 -2.27 14.37
C GLY A 497 33.37 -2.55 15.87
N ILE A 498 32.19 -2.76 16.43
CA ILE A 498 31.97 -2.98 17.86
C ILE A 498 32.52 -4.34 18.24
N GLN A 499 33.25 -4.37 19.36
CA GLN A 499 33.72 -5.58 20.01
C GLN A 499 33.36 -5.53 21.49
N LYS A 500 33.19 -6.72 22.07
CA LYS A 500 32.95 -6.85 23.51
C LYS A 500 34.10 -6.19 24.28
N ALA A 501 33.76 -5.34 25.26
CA ALA A 501 34.73 -4.65 26.12
C ALA A 501 35.75 -5.61 26.76
N TYR A 502 35.29 -6.83 27.08
CA TYR A 502 36.09 -7.92 27.66
C TYR A 502 35.61 -9.30 27.17
N PRO A 503 36.24 -9.89 26.13
CA PRO A 503 35.84 -11.19 25.56
C PRO A 503 35.84 -12.33 26.58
N ASP A 504 36.91 -12.46 27.39
CA ASP A 504 37.24 -13.63 28.23
C ASP A 504 36.44 -13.78 29.54
N TYR A 505 35.41 -12.96 29.77
CA TYR A 505 34.70 -12.95 31.05
C TYR A 505 33.43 -13.80 30.99
N GLU A 506 33.51 -15.05 31.46
CA GLU A 506 32.43 -16.04 31.31
C GLU A 506 31.61 -16.40 32.56
N SER A 507 31.94 -16.02 33.81
CA SER A 507 31.22 -16.65 34.95
C SER A 507 30.92 -15.86 36.25
N SER A 508 31.51 -14.69 36.54
CA SER A 508 31.21 -13.91 37.77
C SER A 508 30.73 -12.49 37.48
N GLU A 509 30.21 -11.74 38.46
CA GLU A 509 29.91 -10.30 38.28
C GLU A 509 31.22 -9.52 38.07
N PRO A 510 31.37 -8.66 37.06
CA PRO A 510 32.63 -7.95 36.83
C PRO A 510 33.02 -7.13 38.06
N SER A 511 34.31 -7.11 38.38
CA SER A 511 34.80 -6.28 39.47
C SER A 511 34.41 -4.82 39.22
N TYR A 512 34.16 -4.08 40.30
CA TYR A 512 33.69 -2.70 40.26
C TYR A 512 34.38 -1.81 39.20
N PRO A 513 35.72 -1.90 39.02
CA PRO A 513 36.44 -1.12 38.00
C PRO A 513 36.12 -1.48 36.54
N LEU A 514 35.89 -2.74 36.23
CA LEU A 514 35.73 -3.23 34.85
C LEU A 514 34.38 -2.81 34.24
N LYS A 515 33.41 -2.45 35.09
CA LYS A 515 32.10 -1.89 34.67
C LYS A 515 32.17 -0.46 34.10
N ARG A 516 33.37 0.13 33.99
CA ARG A 516 33.63 1.50 33.51
C ARG A 516 34.10 1.58 32.04
N LEU A 517 33.96 0.48 31.31
CA LEU A 517 34.10 0.42 29.87
C LEU A 517 32.81 -0.19 29.33
N LEU A 518 32.04 0.57 28.53
CA LEU A 518 30.77 0.07 28.02
C LEU A 518 30.99 -0.89 26.86
N PHE A 519 31.72 -0.45 25.83
CA PHE A 519 32.09 -1.29 24.69
C PHE A 519 33.37 -0.79 24.03
N ASN A 520 33.98 -1.67 23.25
CA ASN A 520 35.16 -1.36 22.44
C ASN A 520 34.75 -1.22 20.97
N MET A 521 35.55 -0.48 20.21
CA MET A 521 35.25 -0.18 18.83
C MET A 521 36.54 0.01 18.01
N THR A 522 36.66 -0.69 16.89
CA THR A 522 37.76 -0.48 15.92
C THR A 522 37.49 0.74 15.04
N GLY A 523 36.23 1.13 14.85
CA GLY A 523 35.79 2.25 14.02
C GLY A 523 35.90 1.99 12.53
N LYS A 524 36.37 0.80 12.13
CA LYS A 524 36.61 0.41 10.74
C LYS A 524 35.50 -0.52 10.25
N PRO A 525 34.50 0.00 9.54
CA PRO A 525 33.62 -0.88 8.79
C PRO A 525 34.40 -1.61 7.71
N SER A 526 34.19 -2.92 7.57
CA SER A 526 34.84 -3.71 6.54
C SER A 526 34.55 -3.14 5.15
N SER A 527 35.58 -2.92 4.33
CA SER A 527 35.50 -2.61 2.87
C SER A 527 34.90 -1.25 2.45
N LEU A 528 34.84 -0.26 3.34
CA LEU A 528 34.18 1.02 3.10
C LEU A 528 35.18 2.15 2.80
N LYS A 529 34.88 2.96 1.77
CA LYS A 529 35.68 4.12 1.36
C LYS A 529 34.92 5.42 1.63
N ASP A 530 35.63 6.47 2.05
CA ASP A 530 35.06 7.81 2.21
C ASP A 530 34.93 8.55 0.87
N SER A 531 34.45 9.80 0.89
CA SER A 531 34.27 10.65 -0.30
C SER A 531 35.59 11.00 -1.02
N GLU A 532 36.73 10.82 -0.36
CA GLU A 532 38.08 11.04 -0.88
C GLU A 532 38.77 9.74 -1.31
N ASN A 533 38.05 8.61 -1.29
CA ASN A 533 38.53 7.26 -1.63
C ASN A 533 39.57 6.68 -0.64
N SER A 534 39.66 7.24 0.57
CA SER A 534 40.38 6.69 1.73
C SER A 534 39.53 5.62 2.42
N ASP A 535 40.14 4.74 3.21
CA ASP A 535 39.38 3.82 4.07
C ASP A 535 38.55 4.63 5.08
N PHE A 536 37.22 4.48 5.05
CA PHE A 536 36.35 5.17 5.99
C PHE A 536 36.56 4.60 7.39
N ASN A 537 36.77 5.48 8.35
CA ASN A 537 36.97 5.13 9.75
C ASN A 537 36.26 6.16 10.64
N ILE A 538 35.36 5.67 11.48
CA ILE A 538 34.56 6.50 12.38
C ILE A 538 35.44 7.29 13.35
N TRP A 539 36.57 6.72 13.79
CA TRP A 539 37.49 7.44 14.66
C TRP A 539 38.09 8.67 13.97
N ASP A 540 38.36 8.58 12.67
CA ASP A 540 38.95 9.69 11.93
C ASP A 540 37.91 10.80 11.73
N GLU A 541 36.65 10.45 11.49
CA GLU A 541 35.54 11.41 11.41
C GLU A 541 35.22 12.07 12.76
N TRP A 542 35.27 11.32 13.86
CA TRP A 542 35.14 11.88 15.20
C TRP A 542 36.32 12.80 15.55
N GLU A 543 37.56 12.42 15.24
CA GLU A 543 38.74 13.26 15.46
C GLU A 543 38.65 14.57 14.65
N LYS A 544 38.16 14.53 13.39
CA LYS A 544 37.85 15.73 12.60
C LYS A 544 36.83 16.63 13.30
N TYR A 545 35.71 16.07 13.78
CA TYR A 545 34.71 16.83 14.54
C TYR A 545 35.30 17.48 15.80
N LEU A 546 36.07 16.72 16.57
CA LEU A 546 36.64 17.16 17.85
C LEU A 546 37.74 18.21 17.68
N SER A 547 38.47 18.19 16.56
CA SER A 547 39.47 19.23 16.24
C SER A 547 38.86 20.63 16.10
N GLN A 548 37.54 20.72 15.91
CA GLN A 548 36.79 21.96 15.76
C GLN A 548 36.19 22.45 17.10
N THR A 549 36.31 21.68 18.17
CA THR A 549 35.73 21.99 19.48
C THR A 549 36.81 22.34 20.51
N GLU A 550 36.46 23.14 21.51
CA GLU A 550 37.38 23.47 22.60
C GLU A 550 37.70 22.22 23.43
N ASN A 551 38.99 21.96 23.68
CA ASN A 551 39.49 20.86 24.51
C ASN A 551 38.99 19.46 24.10
N ASN A 552 38.73 19.23 22.80
CA ASN A 552 38.18 17.97 22.28
C ASN A 552 36.84 17.59 22.94
N ARG A 553 36.03 18.57 23.36
CA ARG A 553 34.72 18.33 23.98
C ARG A 553 33.66 17.99 22.93
N VAL A 554 32.73 17.12 23.27
CA VAL A 554 31.53 16.83 22.46
C VAL A 554 30.38 17.70 22.97
N ASP A 555 29.90 18.62 22.13
CA ASP A 555 28.80 19.54 22.50
C ASP A 555 27.41 18.98 22.14
N ASP A 556 27.31 18.19 21.06
CA ASP A 556 26.08 17.49 20.66
C ASP A 556 26.30 15.97 20.65
N TRP A 557 25.99 15.35 21.78
CA TRP A 557 26.29 13.94 22.03
C TRP A 557 25.53 13.00 21.10
N THR A 558 24.26 13.29 20.85
CA THR A 558 23.42 12.42 20.01
C THR A 558 23.88 12.51 18.55
N SER A 559 24.11 13.72 18.03
CA SER A 559 24.61 13.86 16.66
C SER A 559 26.01 13.25 16.52
N PHE A 560 26.86 13.36 17.53
CA PHE A 560 28.18 12.73 17.58
C PHE A 560 28.11 11.20 17.49
N TYR A 561 27.40 10.55 18.41
CA TYR A 561 27.27 9.09 18.42
C TYR A 561 26.51 8.55 17.21
N SER A 562 25.53 9.29 16.69
CA SER A 562 24.73 8.89 15.52
C SER A 562 25.36 9.24 14.18
N LEU A 563 26.55 9.85 14.15
CA LEU A 563 27.21 10.32 12.92
C LEU A 563 26.33 11.28 12.09
N ASP A 564 25.57 12.15 12.76
CA ASP A 564 24.64 13.12 12.16
C ASP A 564 25.21 14.56 12.14
N PHE A 565 26.44 14.78 12.61
CA PHE A 565 27.05 16.11 12.71
C PHE A 565 27.59 16.67 11.38
N ASN A 566 27.70 15.84 10.34
CA ASN A 566 28.21 16.23 9.02
C ASN A 566 27.38 15.56 7.91
N ALA A 567 27.10 16.30 6.83
CA ALA A 567 26.26 15.82 5.73
C ALA A 567 26.85 14.62 4.97
N ASP A 568 28.16 14.59 4.73
CA ASP A 568 28.83 13.49 4.03
C ASP A 568 28.89 12.24 4.91
N VAL A 569 29.22 12.40 6.20
CA VAL A 569 29.23 11.29 7.16
C VAL A 569 27.81 10.71 7.33
N LYS A 570 26.80 11.58 7.39
CA LYS A 570 25.40 11.17 7.44
C LYS A 570 25.00 10.39 6.19
N LYS A 571 25.45 10.81 5.00
CA LYS A 571 25.21 10.09 3.75
C LYS A 571 25.85 8.69 3.77
N VAL A 572 27.08 8.56 4.27
CA VAL A 572 27.73 7.23 4.45
C VAL A 572 26.91 6.35 5.39
N LYS A 573 26.40 6.90 6.50
CA LYS A 573 25.49 6.16 7.39
C LYS A 573 24.22 5.70 6.65
N GLU A 574 23.58 6.57 5.88
CA GLU A 574 22.37 6.24 5.14
C GLU A 574 22.62 5.15 4.08
N GLU A 575 23.72 5.27 3.32
CA GLU A 575 24.04 4.38 2.19
C GLU A 575 24.60 3.02 2.62
N TYR A 576 25.26 2.92 3.78
CA TYR A 576 25.99 1.72 4.15
C TYR A 576 25.58 1.07 5.47
N LEU A 577 24.94 1.82 6.38
CA LEU A 577 24.33 1.26 7.58
C LEU A 577 22.82 1.04 7.37
N ILE A 578 22.07 2.12 7.13
CA ILE A 578 20.60 2.08 7.14
C ILE A 578 20.06 1.29 5.94
N SER A 579 20.67 1.40 4.76
CA SER A 579 20.27 0.67 3.55
C SER A 579 20.27 -0.86 3.69
N ASN A 580 21.08 -1.39 4.61
CA ASN A 580 21.21 -2.82 4.89
C ASN A 580 20.31 -3.29 6.05
N MET A 581 19.60 -2.39 6.72
CA MET A 581 18.66 -2.71 7.79
C MET A 581 17.26 -3.01 7.22
N LEU A 582 16.54 -3.94 7.85
CA LEU A 582 15.19 -4.34 7.41
C LEU A 582 14.14 -3.47 8.09
N GLY A 583 13.30 -2.79 7.30
CA GLY A 583 12.18 -1.98 7.80
C GLY A 583 12.56 -0.72 8.58
N ILE A 584 13.85 -0.32 8.55
CA ILE A 584 14.36 0.86 9.25
C ILE A 584 14.73 1.95 8.24
N LYS A 585 14.27 3.17 8.51
CA LYS A 585 14.62 4.41 7.82
C LYS A 585 15.38 5.35 8.74
N ASN A 586 15.08 5.32 10.03
CA ASN A 586 15.69 6.17 11.04
C ASN A 586 16.51 5.32 12.00
N PHE A 587 17.79 5.66 12.17
CA PHE A 587 18.68 5.04 13.14
C PHE A 587 19.47 6.10 13.89
N LYS A 588 19.40 6.06 15.22
CA LYS A 588 20.16 6.95 16.11
C LYS A 588 20.71 6.20 17.32
N VAL A 589 21.97 6.48 17.64
CA VAL A 589 22.58 6.19 18.94
C VAL A 589 22.52 7.47 19.76
N PHE A 590 21.97 7.40 20.97
CA PHE A 590 21.79 8.59 21.79
C PHE A 590 22.36 8.40 23.19
N GLN A 591 22.75 9.54 23.76
CA GLN A 591 22.96 9.71 25.18
C GLN A 591 22.17 10.94 25.62
N ASP A 592 21.29 10.79 26.60
CA ASP A 592 20.47 11.89 27.11
C ASP A 592 20.90 12.27 28.53
N GLN A 593 20.60 13.51 28.90
CA GLN A 593 20.73 14.03 30.25
C GLN A 593 19.46 14.75 30.67
N GLU A 594 19.10 14.59 31.94
CA GLU A 594 18.07 15.44 32.53
C GLU A 594 18.52 16.91 32.47
N GLN A 595 17.64 17.79 31.97
CA GLN A 595 17.96 19.19 31.66
C GLN A 595 18.57 19.96 32.84
N GLN A 596 18.27 19.55 34.07
CA GLN A 596 18.79 20.17 35.30
C GLN A 596 20.29 19.92 35.53
N HIS A 597 20.89 18.95 34.83
CA HIS A 597 22.28 18.48 35.04
C HIS A 597 23.21 18.72 33.83
N ARG A 598 22.78 19.50 32.83
CA ARG A 598 23.52 19.72 31.56
C ARG A 598 24.95 20.29 31.71
N TYR A 599 25.27 20.93 32.82
CA TYR A 599 26.61 21.48 33.09
C TYR A 599 27.48 20.58 33.98
N GLU A 600 26.99 19.40 34.35
CA GLU A 600 27.60 18.56 35.37
C GLU A 600 28.35 17.36 34.80
N GLN A 601 28.31 17.15 33.48
CA GLN A 601 29.03 16.09 32.75
C GLN A 601 29.61 16.63 31.45
N GLU A 602 30.83 16.24 31.17
CA GLU A 602 31.55 16.54 29.94
C GLU A 602 31.85 15.21 29.23
N ILE A 603 31.84 15.23 27.90
CA ILE A 603 32.29 14.12 27.05
C ILE A 603 33.41 14.68 26.20
N TYR A 604 34.52 13.95 26.15
CA TYR A 604 35.68 14.35 25.36
C TYR A 604 36.44 13.13 24.84
N TYR A 605 37.29 13.35 23.86
CA TYR A 605 38.22 12.33 23.41
C TYR A 605 39.51 12.37 24.20
N LYS A 606 39.86 11.21 24.77
CA LYS A 606 41.15 11.00 25.41
C LYS A 606 42.05 10.26 24.43
N ASN A 607 43.18 10.89 24.09
CA ASN A 607 44.12 10.42 23.07
C ASN A 607 45.09 9.33 23.58
N GLU A 608 45.18 9.12 24.89
CA GLU A 608 46.06 8.13 25.51
C GLU A 608 45.31 7.18 26.45
N SER A 609 45.66 5.90 26.39
CA SER A 609 45.21 4.89 27.35
C SER A 609 45.69 5.27 28.75
N TYR A 610 44.90 4.95 29.77
CA TYR A 610 45.22 5.34 31.15
C TYR A 610 45.00 4.18 32.11
N GLN A 611 45.85 4.13 33.12
CA GLN A 611 45.75 3.14 34.19
C GLN A 611 45.07 3.75 35.40
N ARG A 612 44.34 2.91 36.13
CA ARG A 612 43.77 3.29 37.42
C ARG A 612 43.90 2.15 38.41
N ASP A 613 44.44 2.51 39.57
CA ASP A 613 44.57 1.61 40.69
C ASP A 613 43.37 1.71 41.60
N TYR A 614 42.85 0.55 41.98
CA TYR A 614 41.73 0.43 42.91
C TYR A 614 42.24 -0.22 44.18
N GLU A 615 42.72 0.61 45.10
CA GLU A 615 43.37 0.21 46.35
C GLU A 615 42.51 -0.78 47.16
N GLN A 616 41.19 -0.57 47.20
CA GLN A 616 40.26 -1.44 47.93
C GLN A 616 40.14 -2.85 47.36
N SER A 617 40.39 -3.03 46.05
CA SER A 617 40.27 -4.32 45.37
C SER A 617 41.61 -4.88 44.87
N LYS A 618 42.74 -4.20 45.14
CA LYS A 618 44.08 -4.51 44.60
C LYS A 618 44.06 -4.80 43.09
N LEU A 619 43.23 -4.07 42.35
CA LEU A 619 43.05 -4.27 40.92
C LEU A 619 43.70 -3.12 40.17
N HIS A 620 44.47 -3.44 39.14
CA HIS A 620 45.05 -2.46 38.22
C HIS A 620 44.34 -2.65 36.89
N VAL A 621 43.62 -1.63 36.43
CA VAL A 621 42.86 -1.69 35.18
C VAL A 621 43.42 -0.66 34.20
N THR A 622 43.71 -1.12 33.00
CA THR A 622 44.06 -0.24 31.87
C THR A 622 42.80 0.04 31.07
N PHE A 623 42.46 1.32 30.94
CA PHE A 623 41.39 1.79 30.08
C PHE A 623 41.98 2.25 28.74
N PRO A 624 41.40 1.81 27.61
CA PRO A 624 41.86 2.26 26.29
C PRO A 624 41.60 3.77 26.10
N LYS A 625 42.39 4.40 25.23
CA LYS A 625 42.06 5.72 24.66
C LYS A 625 40.68 5.67 23.98
N GLY A 626 40.01 6.80 23.82
CA GLY A 626 38.68 6.83 23.18
C GLY A 626 37.75 7.90 23.75
N ILE A 627 36.44 7.64 23.68
CA ILE A 627 35.41 8.56 24.17
C ILE A 627 35.24 8.38 25.66
N VAL A 628 35.56 9.44 26.40
CA VAL A 628 35.55 9.48 27.85
C VAL A 628 34.51 10.46 28.31
N THR A 629 33.86 10.14 29.41
CA THR A 629 33.04 11.10 30.15
C THR A 629 33.59 11.35 31.54
N GLU A 630 33.48 12.60 31.96
CA GLU A 630 33.87 13.08 33.27
C GLU A 630 32.76 13.95 33.83
N GLY A 631 32.45 13.79 35.12
CA GLY A 631 31.36 14.54 35.76
C GLY A 631 31.81 15.21 37.05
N ARG A 632 31.25 16.39 37.30
CA ARG A 632 31.53 17.21 38.49
C ARG A 632 30.65 16.84 39.69
N ARG A 633 29.52 16.14 39.44
CA ARG A 633 28.50 15.75 40.43
C ARG A 633 27.80 14.46 40.05
N ASN A 634 26.88 14.01 40.91
CA ASN A 634 26.10 12.83 40.64
C ASN A 634 25.00 13.07 39.58
N THR A 635 25.02 12.36 38.45
CA THR A 635 24.04 12.42 37.35
C THR A 635 23.64 11.01 36.89
N HIS A 636 22.64 10.92 36.02
CA HIS A 636 22.22 9.66 35.40
C HIS A 636 22.98 9.43 34.08
N LEU A 637 23.26 8.17 33.75
CA LEU A 637 23.50 7.79 32.35
C LEU A 637 22.20 7.28 31.75
N GLU A 638 21.80 7.91 30.67
CA GLU A 638 20.79 7.42 29.77
C GLU A 638 21.42 7.23 28.39
N PHE A 639 21.53 5.98 27.94
CA PHE A 639 22.20 5.62 26.68
C PHE A 639 21.38 4.57 25.93
N GLY A 640 21.32 4.66 24.59
CA GLY A 640 20.41 3.80 23.85
C GLY A 640 20.44 3.90 22.33
N LEU A 641 19.53 3.13 21.72
CA LEU A 641 19.26 3.12 20.28
C LEU A 641 17.81 3.56 20.05
N LEU A 642 17.59 4.44 19.08
CA LEU A 642 16.27 4.86 18.64
C LEU A 642 16.12 4.53 17.15
N THR A 643 15.17 3.64 16.84
CA THR A 643 14.91 3.16 15.47
C THR A 643 13.42 2.94 15.23
N ASP A 644 13.03 2.73 13.97
CA ASP A 644 11.62 2.46 13.66
C ASP A 644 11.11 1.11 14.22
N LEU A 645 12.01 0.15 14.51
CA LEU A 645 11.68 -1.18 15.06
C LEU A 645 11.91 -1.33 16.56
N LEU A 646 12.89 -0.60 17.13
CA LEU A 646 13.32 -0.72 18.51
C LEU A 646 13.76 0.62 19.07
N ASN A 647 13.21 0.95 20.23
CA ASN A 647 13.65 2.02 21.11
C ASN A 647 14.24 1.38 22.38
N PHE A 648 15.54 1.14 22.34
CA PHE A 648 16.28 0.59 23.48
C PHE A 648 16.85 1.72 24.32
N LYS A 649 16.56 1.70 25.62
CA LYS A 649 17.02 2.69 26.58
C LYS A 649 17.54 2.02 27.84
N LEU A 650 18.80 2.29 28.17
CA LEU A 650 19.38 1.94 29.46
C LEU A 650 19.47 3.21 30.32
N LYS A 651 18.71 3.26 31.42
CA LYS A 651 18.82 4.32 32.44
C LYS A 651 19.45 3.77 33.71
N VAL A 652 20.58 4.35 34.10
CA VAL A 652 21.28 4.00 35.34
C VAL A 652 21.00 5.07 36.40
N ALA A 653 20.52 4.65 37.58
CA ALA A 653 20.07 5.57 38.65
C ALA A 653 21.17 6.50 39.20
N GLU A 654 20.71 7.42 40.04
CA GLU A 654 21.47 8.51 40.64
C GLU A 654 22.67 7.94 41.40
N GLY A 655 23.87 8.30 40.95
CA GLY A 655 25.13 7.78 41.47
C GLY A 655 26.02 7.11 40.45
N PHE A 656 25.60 6.94 39.18
CA PHE A 656 26.43 6.47 38.06
C PHE A 656 27.64 7.38 37.72
N THR A 657 28.02 8.26 38.62
CA THR A 657 28.73 9.49 38.31
C THR A 657 29.91 9.72 39.23
N TYR A 658 31.07 9.47 38.63
CA TYR A 658 32.22 10.37 38.42
C TYR A 658 32.84 11.18 39.57
N TYR A 659 32.16 11.53 40.68
CA TYR A 659 32.85 12.22 41.80
C TYR A 659 33.79 11.28 42.57
N THR A 660 33.42 10.01 42.76
CA THR A 660 34.30 8.97 43.33
C THR A 660 35.10 8.22 42.25
N LEU A 661 34.78 8.42 40.96
CA LEU A 661 35.26 7.61 39.84
C LEU A 661 36.16 8.31 38.83
N GLY A 662 36.29 9.65 38.82
CA GLY A 662 37.01 10.38 37.75
C GLY A 662 36.54 9.98 36.34
N ALA A 663 37.45 9.97 35.37
CA ALA A 663 37.19 9.62 33.96
C ALA A 663 36.72 8.17 33.73
N VAL A 664 35.68 7.99 32.91
CA VAL A 664 35.13 6.69 32.47
C VAL A 664 35.09 6.62 30.96
N THR A 665 35.56 5.49 30.41
CA THR A 665 35.61 5.27 28.96
C THR A 665 34.27 4.71 28.50
N ILE A 666 33.46 5.54 27.84
CA ILE A 666 32.20 5.11 27.24
C ILE A 666 32.50 4.19 26.05
N ILE A 667 33.44 4.59 25.19
CA ILE A 667 33.83 3.84 23.98
C ILE A 667 35.35 3.74 23.92
N GLY A 668 35.89 2.53 24.01
CA GLY A 668 37.32 2.28 23.87
C GLY A 668 37.73 2.12 22.40
N LYS A 669 38.77 2.83 21.97
CA LYS A 669 39.41 2.65 20.66
C LYS A 669 40.34 1.44 20.70
N LEU A 670 40.09 0.48 19.83
CA LEU A 670 41.02 -0.62 19.55
C LEU A 670 41.89 -0.22 18.36
N ASP A 671 43.19 -0.11 18.59
CA ASP A 671 44.15 0.01 17.50
C ASP A 671 44.42 -1.41 16.94
N ASP A 672 44.48 -1.57 15.62
CA ASP A 672 44.80 -2.85 15.00
C ASP A 672 46.20 -3.32 15.45
N GLN A 673 46.24 -4.23 16.43
CA GLN A 673 47.36 -5.13 16.58
C GLN A 673 47.00 -6.47 15.94
N ASN A 674 47.44 -6.62 14.70
CA ASN A 674 47.54 -7.84 13.89
C ASN A 674 46.22 -8.54 13.51
N GLY A 675 45.99 -8.62 12.20
CA GLY A 675 45.00 -9.50 11.62
C GLY A 675 45.25 -10.98 11.96
N ASN A 676 44.14 -11.73 11.99
CA ASN A 676 44.05 -13.19 11.92
C ASN A 676 45.10 -14.00 12.69
N GLN A 677 44.75 -14.40 13.91
CA GLN A 677 44.95 -15.79 14.30
C GLN A 677 43.61 -16.39 14.71
N ASP A 678 43.08 -17.25 13.83
CA ASP A 678 42.04 -18.21 14.14
C ASP A 678 42.42 -19.01 15.40
N SER A 679 41.73 -18.76 16.50
CA SER A 679 41.78 -19.60 17.69
C SER A 679 40.76 -20.74 17.57
N THR A 680 40.97 -21.62 16.59
CA THR A 680 40.37 -22.96 16.60
C THR A 680 41.42 -24.03 16.34
N LYS A 681 42.00 -24.56 17.43
CA LYS A 681 42.44 -25.95 17.52
C LYS A 681 42.69 -26.34 18.99
N PRO A 682 41.96 -27.34 19.53
CA PRO A 682 42.31 -27.97 20.79
C PRO A 682 43.16 -29.22 20.51
N ASP A 683 44.48 -29.13 20.64
CA ASP A 683 45.33 -30.33 20.60
C ASP A 683 45.68 -30.75 22.03
N GLY A 684 44.90 -31.70 22.54
CA GLY A 684 45.29 -32.59 23.61
C GLY A 684 45.23 -34.02 23.11
N GLU A 685 46.38 -34.63 22.82
CA GLU A 685 46.51 -36.08 22.85
C GLU A 685 47.88 -36.46 23.40
N LYS A 686 47.85 -36.99 24.63
CA LYS A 686 48.95 -37.71 25.26
C LYS A 686 48.93 -39.12 24.69
N ASP A 687 50.04 -39.58 24.14
CA ASP A 687 50.26 -41.02 24.07
C ASP A 687 51.59 -41.43 24.71
N LYS A 688 51.49 -42.47 25.53
CA LYS A 688 52.57 -43.07 26.30
C LYS A 688 53.12 -44.25 25.51
N THR A 689 54.42 -44.34 25.35
CA THR A 689 55.15 -45.62 25.49
C THR A 689 56.65 -45.37 25.73
N LYS A 690 57.13 -45.95 26.84
CA LYS A 690 58.51 -46.05 27.38
C LYS A 690 59.15 -47.36 26.85
N PRO A 691 60.36 -47.80 27.29
CA PRO A 691 61.61 -47.12 27.70
C PRO A 691 62.88 -47.82 27.14
N ASP A 692 64.08 -47.24 27.32
CA ASP A 692 65.21 -47.85 28.06
C ASP A 692 66.54 -47.09 27.86
N GLY A 693 67.36 -47.03 28.91
CA GLY A 693 68.75 -46.59 28.80
C GLY A 693 69.28 -45.77 29.98
N SER A 694 69.43 -46.40 31.14
CA SER A 694 70.14 -45.94 32.35
C SER A 694 71.58 -45.48 32.11
N THR A 695 72.03 -44.38 32.75
CA THR A 695 73.01 -44.40 33.86
C THR A 695 73.31 -43.00 34.42
N GLU A 696 73.27 -42.92 35.75
CA GLU A 696 73.67 -41.83 36.67
C GLU A 696 75.20 -41.89 36.96
N PRO A 697 75.80 -41.05 37.84
CA PRO A 697 76.07 -39.61 37.78
C PRO A 697 77.59 -39.32 37.98
N LYS A 698 78.02 -38.04 37.93
CA LYS A 698 79.11 -37.47 38.77
C LYS A 698 79.41 -35.99 38.46
N GLN A 699 79.23 -35.14 39.47
CA GLN A 699 80.12 -33.99 39.75
C GLN A 699 81.37 -34.53 40.49
N PRO A 700 82.56 -33.92 40.36
CA PRO A 700 82.84 -32.66 41.08
C PRO A 700 83.86 -31.67 40.44
N GLU A 701 83.84 -30.46 41.02
CA GLU A 701 84.96 -29.56 41.34
C GLU A 701 85.89 -28.92 40.28
N ASN A 702 85.91 -27.57 40.37
CA ASN A 702 87.06 -26.65 40.42
C ASN A 702 88.27 -26.86 39.47
N GLN A 703 88.53 -25.84 38.63
CA GLN A 703 89.70 -24.93 38.72
C GLN A 703 89.95 -24.24 37.35
N LYS A 704 89.58 -22.95 37.23
CA LYS A 704 90.48 -21.81 37.00
C LYS A 704 89.70 -20.50 36.89
#